data_AF-A0A2Z6S2E0-F1
#
_entry.id   AF-A0A2Z6S2E0-F1
#
_cell.length_a   1.000
_cell.length_b   1.000
_cell.length_c   1.000
_cell.angle_alpha   90.00
_cell.angle_beta   90.00
_cell.angle_gamma   90.00
#
_symmetry.space_group_name_H-M   'P 1'
#
loop_
_entity.id
_entity.type
_entity.pdbx_description
1 polymer ?
#
loop_
_entity_poly.entity_id
_entity_poly.type
_entity_poly.pdbx_seq_one_letter_code
_entity_poly.pdbx_strand_id
1 'polypeptide(L)'
;MKQTSPFQLSSILSGHDSDIKAVRGPNEDLVISASRDKTVRSWFRIGANSFTESKLYLGHTSFVNSLVFLNPTAEYTKGLVVSGSSDKTINVFDLENAQNPIYSLIGHSDNVCALDVTPSGYIVSGSWDKTTKIWKNWQEACTLEGHSHAVWAVLAVDDDLIFTGSADKTIIKWQNEKRVQTLSGHTDCVRALALLPDIGFVSCGNDSTLRIWTLDGECIQELNEHTSFVYSIDVLPTGEIISSGEDRSVRVWKDGECIQTILHPATSVWCVSAMPNGDIISGASDGVIRIFTRAEERIAEQPVLKDFDEQVSNHAIPANQLGDLKKDELPGSEALLQPGKKEGQVIMVRVHEKVEAHQWSQADQVWHKVGDVVDAVGQGRKQLYNGKEYDYLFDVDVGDGVPPLKLPYNVSDNPYKAAQEFILANELPQSYLDQIVNFITKNAQGASLSTSSQYVDPFTGSSRYTPSASSNAQNTFTTSIDPWTRPGTSSNTHPEKPKIIPQKTYLTFRQANVEGILKKIGQINEVLLMNKETQNIALTANELSTLKKLGQFLQNPLTKTRSLSDHQSEFDIIRKIITQWPFNNRFPGIDLLRLQILYTPIPAKHVDNDGSIINLITKFAGITTWPKDRAPDKDQDTNAMLGLRALSNLFSIKEGRDILGHEVSKILELLSSTWDKNSNKNTRVARTTVFLNFAVLCQTSSNENEDNILQIIAILAELFKSEIDSEVIYRALITLGTLVNQNQAAKDATLVFDIKNILKIMSTKVKEDRINQAINEIIF
;
A
#
# COMPACT_ATOMS: atom_id res chain seq x y z
N MET A 1 -29.61 -25.93 -7.54
CA MET A 1 -29.51 -24.52 -7.94
C MET A 1 -29.27 -24.50 -9.45
N LYS A 2 -30.03 -23.73 -10.23
CA LYS A 2 -29.69 -23.54 -11.65
C LYS A 2 -28.35 -22.82 -11.71
N GLN A 3 -27.35 -23.45 -12.31
CA GLN A 3 -26.03 -22.87 -12.55
C GLN A 3 -26.26 -21.63 -13.46
N THR A 4 -25.89 -20.45 -12.99
CA THR A 4 -25.88 -19.23 -13.81
C THR A 4 -24.85 -19.40 -14.91
N SER A 5 -25.21 -19.12 -16.16
CA SER A 5 -24.28 -19.20 -17.29
C SER A 5 -23.07 -18.27 -17.05
N PRO A 6 -21.86 -18.65 -17.50
CA PRO A 6 -20.70 -17.76 -17.46
C PRO A 6 -20.91 -16.56 -18.38
N PHE A 7 -20.31 -15.44 -18.00
CA PHE A 7 -20.07 -14.34 -18.92
C PHE A 7 -19.05 -14.74 -19.98
N GLN A 8 -19.38 -14.55 -21.26
CA GLN A 8 -18.48 -14.77 -22.38
C GLN A 8 -18.34 -13.50 -23.20
N LEU A 9 -17.24 -13.38 -23.94
CA LEU A 9 -16.99 -12.20 -24.77
C LEU A 9 -18.14 -12.03 -25.79
N SER A 10 -18.70 -10.83 -25.82
CA SER A 10 -19.73 -10.39 -26.77
C SER A 10 -19.11 -9.54 -27.87
N SER A 11 -18.37 -8.49 -27.49
CA SER A 11 -17.82 -7.53 -28.44
C SER A 11 -16.48 -6.95 -27.98
N ILE A 12 -15.66 -6.58 -28.96
CA ILE A 12 -14.41 -5.84 -28.79
C ILE A 12 -14.57 -4.51 -29.52
N LEU A 13 -14.34 -3.40 -28.81
CA LEU A 13 -14.44 -2.04 -29.35
C LEU A 13 -13.05 -1.41 -29.28
N SER A 14 -12.48 -1.15 -30.45
CA SER A 14 -11.15 -0.58 -30.63
C SER A 14 -11.26 0.79 -31.30
N GLY A 15 -10.58 1.78 -30.74
CA GLY A 15 -10.49 3.11 -31.35
C GLY A 15 -9.69 4.12 -30.54
N HIS A 16 -9.60 3.95 -29.22
CA HIS A 16 -8.72 4.75 -28.39
C HIS A 16 -7.25 4.37 -28.58
N ASP A 17 -6.35 5.36 -28.46
CA ASP A 17 -4.91 5.19 -28.68
C ASP A 17 -4.13 4.93 -27.38
N SER A 18 -4.81 4.90 -26.23
CA SER A 18 -4.22 4.75 -24.90
C SER A 18 -5.24 4.20 -23.90
N ASP A 19 -4.80 3.93 -22.67
CA ASP A 19 -5.58 3.29 -21.60
C ASP A 19 -7.02 3.81 -21.50
N ILE A 20 -7.98 2.89 -21.43
CA ILE A 20 -9.37 3.22 -21.14
C ILE A 20 -9.52 3.43 -19.64
N LYS A 21 -9.84 4.65 -19.21
CA LYS A 21 -9.88 5.02 -17.78
C LYS A 21 -11.27 4.97 -17.17
N ALA A 22 -12.32 5.14 -17.96
CA ALA A 22 -13.70 4.99 -17.51
C ALA A 22 -14.59 4.48 -18.65
N VAL A 23 -15.61 3.69 -18.30
CA VAL A 23 -16.67 3.22 -19.21
C VAL A 23 -18.02 3.35 -18.53
N ARG A 24 -19.06 3.60 -19.31
CA ARG A 24 -20.47 3.60 -18.87
C ARG A 24 -21.35 2.97 -19.93
N GLY A 25 -22.32 2.17 -19.49
CA GLY A 25 -23.40 1.63 -20.32
C GLY A 25 -24.76 2.17 -19.90
N PRO A 26 -25.17 3.39 -20.31
CA PRO A 26 -26.42 3.99 -19.84
C PRO A 26 -27.68 3.21 -20.22
N ASN A 27 -27.60 2.43 -21.30
CA ASN A 27 -28.65 1.55 -21.77
C ASN A 27 -28.01 0.36 -22.51
N GLU A 28 -28.84 -0.53 -23.05
CA GLU A 28 -28.37 -1.76 -23.70
C GLU A 28 -27.61 -1.55 -25.02
N ASP A 29 -27.76 -0.36 -25.63
CA ASP A 29 -27.27 -0.04 -26.96
C ASP A 29 -26.16 1.02 -26.96
N LEU A 30 -25.91 1.71 -25.85
CA LEU A 30 -24.94 2.80 -25.76
C LEU A 30 -23.80 2.44 -24.80
N VAL A 31 -22.58 2.54 -25.30
CA VAL A 31 -21.36 2.55 -24.48
C VAL A 31 -20.67 3.89 -24.62
N ILE A 32 -20.22 4.46 -23.50
CA ILE A 32 -19.40 5.66 -23.45
C ILE A 32 -18.06 5.30 -22.82
N SER A 33 -16.96 5.77 -23.39
CA SER A 33 -15.60 5.50 -22.93
C SER A 33 -14.74 6.75 -22.86
N ALA A 34 -13.85 6.81 -21.89
CA ALA A 34 -12.87 7.88 -21.71
C ALA A 34 -11.47 7.30 -21.63
N SER A 35 -10.49 8.00 -22.20
CA SER A 35 -9.12 7.51 -22.29
C SER A 35 -8.07 8.57 -21.98
N ARG A 36 -6.87 8.08 -21.68
CA ARG A 36 -5.64 8.87 -21.63
C ARG A 36 -5.25 9.49 -22.97
N ASP A 37 -5.84 9.04 -24.08
CA ASP A 37 -5.71 9.73 -25.37
C ASP A 37 -6.41 11.11 -25.40
N LYS A 38 -6.99 11.53 -24.27
CA LYS A 38 -7.64 12.83 -24.02
C LYS A 38 -9.04 12.93 -24.62
N THR A 39 -9.59 11.81 -25.10
CA THR A 39 -10.88 11.79 -25.77
C THR A 39 -11.91 11.02 -24.98
N VAL A 40 -13.16 11.36 -25.25
CA VAL A 40 -14.32 10.54 -24.90
C VAL A 40 -14.93 10.04 -26.21
N ARG A 41 -15.42 8.80 -26.23
CA ARG A 41 -16.11 8.20 -27.38
C ARG A 41 -17.46 7.63 -26.95
N SER A 42 -18.39 7.62 -27.89
CA SER A 42 -19.64 6.87 -27.76
C SER A 42 -19.74 5.82 -28.86
N TRP A 43 -20.33 4.69 -28.51
CA TRP A 43 -20.46 3.52 -29.35
C TRP A 43 -21.91 3.06 -29.30
N PHE A 44 -22.52 2.82 -30.47
CA PHE A 44 -23.87 2.29 -30.57
C PHE A 44 -23.87 0.85 -31.04
N ARG A 45 -24.73 0.04 -30.41
CA ARG A 45 -25.00 -1.33 -30.83
C ARG A 45 -25.69 -1.32 -32.20
N ILE A 46 -25.19 -2.14 -33.11
CA ILE A 46 -25.74 -2.29 -34.49
C ILE A 46 -26.15 -3.72 -34.82
N GLY A 47 -25.90 -4.66 -33.90
CA GLY A 47 -26.28 -6.06 -34.00
C GLY A 47 -26.20 -6.74 -32.63
N ALA A 48 -26.47 -8.04 -32.57
CA ALA A 48 -26.54 -8.75 -31.29
C ALA A 48 -25.23 -8.65 -30.47
N ASN A 49 -24.09 -8.70 -31.15
CA ASN A 49 -22.76 -8.74 -30.57
C ASN A 49 -21.80 -7.75 -31.27
N SER A 50 -22.32 -6.65 -31.83
CA SER A 50 -21.54 -5.67 -32.58
C SER A 50 -21.91 -4.24 -32.25
N PHE A 51 -20.89 -3.39 -32.15
CA PHE A 51 -20.98 -1.96 -31.88
C PHE A 51 -20.18 -1.19 -32.93
N THR A 52 -20.62 0.03 -33.23
CA THR A 52 -19.88 0.99 -34.05
C THR A 52 -19.56 2.23 -33.24
N GLU A 53 -18.39 2.83 -33.47
CA GLU A 53 -18.13 4.18 -32.99
C GLU A 53 -19.18 5.13 -33.59
N SER A 54 -19.73 5.99 -32.74
CA SER A 54 -20.75 6.98 -33.11
C SER A 54 -20.21 8.39 -33.12
N LYS A 55 -19.57 8.80 -32.02
CA LYS A 55 -19.07 10.17 -31.83
C LYS A 55 -17.77 10.17 -31.04
N LEU A 56 -16.90 11.08 -31.42
CA LEU A 56 -15.69 11.48 -30.72
C LEU A 56 -15.94 12.85 -30.07
N TYR A 57 -15.84 12.93 -28.75
CA TYR A 57 -16.02 14.16 -27.99
C TYR A 57 -14.65 14.77 -27.68
N LEU A 58 -14.46 16.01 -28.13
CA LEU A 58 -13.22 16.76 -27.98
C LEU A 58 -13.46 17.96 -27.05
N GLY A 59 -12.53 18.21 -26.14
CA GLY A 59 -12.63 19.35 -25.21
C GLY A 59 -11.61 19.33 -24.08
N HIS A 60 -11.10 18.15 -23.71
CA HIS A 60 -10.05 18.03 -22.72
C HIS A 60 -8.65 18.21 -23.33
N THR A 61 -7.72 18.75 -22.53
CA THR A 61 -6.33 19.00 -22.93
C THR A 61 -5.34 17.97 -22.35
N SER A 62 -5.83 17.14 -21.43
CA SER A 62 -5.10 16.08 -20.73
C SER A 62 -5.97 14.82 -20.58
N PHE A 63 -5.49 13.84 -19.83
CA PHE A 63 -6.14 12.54 -19.66
C PHE A 63 -7.56 12.67 -19.12
N VAL A 64 -8.51 11.96 -19.72
CA VAL A 64 -9.88 11.88 -19.22
C VAL A 64 -9.98 10.67 -18.31
N ASN A 65 -10.30 10.88 -17.04
CA ASN A 65 -10.17 9.87 -15.99
C ASN A 65 -11.50 9.31 -15.49
N SER A 66 -12.60 10.06 -15.62
CA SER A 66 -13.89 9.72 -15.05
C SER A 66 -15.04 10.09 -15.99
N LEU A 67 -16.13 9.31 -15.92
CA LEU A 67 -17.32 9.48 -16.73
C LEU A 67 -18.59 9.20 -15.94
N VAL A 68 -19.60 10.04 -16.17
CA VAL A 68 -21.00 9.79 -15.76
C VAL A 68 -21.95 10.19 -16.88
N PHE A 69 -23.16 9.65 -16.81
CA PHE A 69 -24.22 9.94 -17.76
C PHE A 69 -25.41 10.55 -17.03
N LEU A 70 -25.89 11.69 -17.52
CA LEU A 70 -27.15 12.26 -17.06
C LEU A 70 -28.26 11.76 -17.97
N ASN A 71 -29.31 11.21 -17.37
CA ASN A 71 -30.45 10.67 -18.09
C ASN A 71 -31.14 11.74 -18.95
N PRO A 72 -31.84 11.33 -20.03
CA PRO A 72 -32.60 12.24 -20.87
C PRO A 72 -33.56 13.16 -20.10
N THR A 73 -33.61 14.42 -20.52
CA THR A 73 -34.58 15.41 -20.03
C THR A 73 -35.38 15.98 -21.21
N ALA A 74 -36.36 16.84 -20.92
CA ALA A 74 -37.11 17.54 -21.98
C ALA A 74 -36.21 18.44 -22.85
N GLU A 75 -35.13 18.97 -22.28
CA GLU A 75 -34.14 19.80 -22.98
C GLU A 75 -33.10 18.94 -23.70
N TYR A 76 -32.55 17.93 -23.02
CA TYR A 76 -31.53 17.03 -23.56
C TYR A 76 -32.10 15.63 -23.76
N THR A 77 -32.81 15.43 -24.87
CA THR A 77 -33.66 14.24 -25.12
C THR A 77 -32.88 12.92 -25.27
N LYS A 78 -31.56 12.99 -25.45
CA LYS A 78 -30.68 11.83 -25.50
C LYS A 78 -29.86 11.64 -24.22
N GLY A 79 -29.92 12.57 -23.27
CA GLY A 79 -29.06 12.61 -22.10
C GLY A 79 -27.73 13.29 -22.38
N LEU A 80 -26.90 13.41 -21.35
CA LEU A 80 -25.62 14.12 -21.42
C LEU A 80 -24.47 13.25 -20.96
N VAL A 81 -23.33 13.42 -21.62
CA VAL A 81 -22.06 12.81 -21.22
C VAL A 81 -21.28 13.81 -20.39
N VAL A 82 -20.87 13.42 -19.19
CA VAL A 82 -20.06 14.27 -18.30
C VAL A 82 -18.73 13.58 -18.06
N SER A 83 -17.64 14.32 -18.26
CA SER A 83 -16.28 13.80 -18.24
C SER A 83 -15.36 14.65 -17.37
N GLY A 84 -14.55 14.02 -16.53
CA GLY A 84 -13.59 14.66 -15.62
C GLY A 84 -12.15 14.33 -16.01
N SER A 85 -11.26 15.31 -15.95
CA SER A 85 -9.92 15.23 -16.54
C SER A 85 -8.80 15.71 -15.63
N SER A 86 -7.58 15.25 -15.94
CA SER A 86 -6.32 15.75 -15.38
C SER A 86 -6.06 17.22 -15.72
N ASP A 87 -6.80 17.82 -16.67
CA ASP A 87 -6.79 19.26 -16.92
C ASP A 87 -7.62 20.08 -15.92
N LYS A 88 -8.17 19.42 -14.88
CA LYS A 88 -8.89 20.02 -13.74
C LYS A 88 -10.31 20.47 -14.08
N THR A 89 -10.78 20.21 -15.30
CA THR A 89 -12.13 20.59 -15.75
C THR A 89 -13.06 19.38 -15.78
N ILE A 90 -14.36 19.69 -15.71
CA ILE A 90 -15.43 18.73 -16.01
C ILE A 90 -16.15 19.24 -17.25
N ASN A 91 -16.15 18.48 -18.34
CA ASN A 91 -16.86 18.84 -19.56
C ASN A 91 -18.17 18.06 -19.68
N VAL A 92 -19.23 18.79 -20.02
CA VAL A 92 -20.58 18.27 -20.28
C VAL A 92 -20.85 18.37 -21.78
N PHE A 93 -21.23 17.24 -22.38
CA PHE A 93 -21.54 17.15 -23.80
C PHE A 93 -22.97 16.68 -24.00
N ASP A 94 -23.62 17.26 -25.00
CA ASP A 94 -24.83 16.68 -25.58
C ASP A 94 -24.43 15.50 -26.48
N LEU A 95 -25.11 14.37 -26.35
CA LEU A 95 -24.94 13.20 -27.23
C LEU A 95 -25.12 13.55 -28.71
N GLU A 96 -25.94 14.56 -29.02
CA GLU A 96 -26.15 15.00 -30.40
C GLU A 96 -25.03 15.95 -30.89
N ASN A 97 -24.33 16.63 -29.98
CA ASN A 97 -23.26 17.60 -30.29
C ASN A 97 -21.93 17.25 -29.61
N ALA A 98 -21.08 16.53 -30.34
CA ALA A 98 -19.80 16.05 -29.84
C ALA A 98 -18.61 17.00 -30.06
N GLN A 99 -18.77 18.09 -30.84
CA GLN A 99 -17.61 18.91 -31.23
C GLN A 99 -17.12 19.84 -30.12
N ASN A 100 -18.01 20.32 -29.26
CA ASN A 100 -17.65 21.20 -28.15
C ASN A 100 -18.51 20.86 -26.93
N PRO A 101 -17.96 20.99 -25.70
CA PRO A 101 -18.77 20.86 -24.50
C PRO A 101 -19.82 21.97 -24.47
N ILE A 102 -21.04 21.62 -24.06
CA ILE A 102 -22.12 22.59 -23.80
C ILE A 102 -21.87 23.35 -22.49
N TYR A 103 -21.18 22.72 -21.54
CA TYR A 103 -20.69 23.35 -20.33
C TYR A 103 -19.30 22.81 -19.97
N SER A 104 -18.45 23.70 -19.44
CA SER A 104 -17.19 23.33 -18.78
C SER A 104 -17.25 23.83 -17.35
N LEU A 105 -17.30 22.91 -16.40
CA LEU A 105 -17.34 23.20 -14.97
C LEU A 105 -15.91 23.37 -14.47
N ILE A 106 -15.62 24.58 -13.98
CA ILE A 106 -14.29 24.99 -13.51
C ILE A 106 -14.40 25.28 -12.02
N GLY A 107 -13.53 24.67 -11.22
CA GLY A 107 -13.49 24.91 -9.78
C GLY A 107 -12.48 24.04 -9.02
N HIS A 108 -12.20 22.83 -9.50
CA HIS A 108 -11.13 22.00 -8.95
C HIS A 108 -9.74 22.57 -9.27
N SER A 109 -8.80 22.40 -8.34
CA SER A 109 -7.43 22.92 -8.48
C SER A 109 -6.42 21.87 -8.97
N ASP A 110 -6.86 20.61 -9.07
CA ASP A 110 -6.08 19.45 -9.50
C ASP A 110 -6.99 18.41 -10.21
N ASN A 111 -6.41 17.30 -10.67
CA ASN A 111 -7.03 16.25 -11.45
C ASN A 111 -8.42 15.82 -10.93
N VAL A 112 -9.43 15.88 -11.80
CA VAL A 112 -10.77 15.36 -11.51
C VAL A 112 -10.83 13.89 -11.91
N CYS A 113 -10.79 13.04 -10.90
CA CYS A 113 -10.55 11.60 -11.08
C CYS A 113 -11.75 10.71 -10.73
N ALA A 114 -12.80 11.29 -10.14
CA ALA A 114 -14.02 10.56 -9.80
C ALA A 114 -15.25 11.44 -10.08
N LEU A 115 -16.30 10.83 -10.64
CA LEU A 115 -17.58 11.47 -10.90
C LEU A 115 -18.71 10.51 -10.52
N ASP A 116 -19.78 11.05 -9.95
CA ASP A 116 -21.07 10.38 -9.80
C ASP A 116 -22.22 11.39 -9.97
N VAL A 117 -23.46 10.90 -10.07
CA VAL A 117 -24.66 11.71 -10.29
C VAL A 117 -25.73 11.34 -9.27
N THR A 118 -26.29 12.35 -8.61
CA THR A 118 -27.45 12.18 -7.70
C THR A 118 -28.74 11.90 -8.49
N PRO A 119 -29.78 11.31 -7.87
CA PRO A 119 -31.08 11.11 -8.53
C PRO A 119 -31.71 12.37 -9.15
N SER A 120 -31.49 13.56 -8.56
CA SER A 120 -31.96 14.83 -9.13
C SER A 120 -31.06 15.41 -10.22
N GLY A 121 -29.99 14.72 -10.62
CA GLY A 121 -29.10 15.14 -11.70
C GLY A 121 -27.97 16.08 -11.29
N TYR A 122 -27.69 16.22 -9.99
CA TYR A 122 -26.50 16.93 -9.53
C TYR A 122 -25.26 16.11 -9.79
N ILE A 123 -24.21 16.74 -10.30
CA ILE A 123 -22.92 16.10 -10.50
C ILE A 123 -22.14 16.19 -9.18
N VAL A 124 -21.51 15.09 -8.79
CA VAL A 124 -20.58 15.01 -7.65
C VAL A 124 -19.21 14.67 -8.20
N SER A 125 -18.18 15.45 -7.87
CA SER A 125 -16.82 15.25 -8.39
C SER A 125 -15.79 15.14 -7.29
N GLY A 126 -14.91 14.12 -7.37
CA GLY A 126 -13.77 13.93 -6.49
C GLY A 126 -12.46 14.27 -7.18
N SER A 127 -11.58 14.99 -6.50
CA SER A 127 -10.33 15.49 -7.07
C SER A 127 -9.10 15.26 -6.18
N TRP A 128 -7.95 15.39 -6.81
CA TRP A 128 -6.64 15.36 -6.20
C TRP A 128 -6.33 16.56 -5.32
N ASP A 129 -7.12 17.62 -5.46
CA ASP A 129 -7.13 18.75 -4.54
C ASP A 129 -7.73 18.43 -3.17
N LYS A 130 -8.07 17.14 -2.93
CA LYS A 130 -8.57 16.57 -1.67
C LYS A 130 -10.02 16.95 -1.36
N THR A 131 -10.69 17.62 -2.29
CA THR A 131 -12.08 18.05 -2.12
C THR A 131 -13.02 17.21 -2.97
N THR A 132 -14.29 17.21 -2.56
CA THR A 132 -15.40 16.81 -3.42
C THR A 132 -16.27 18.03 -3.68
N LYS A 133 -16.74 18.22 -4.92
CA LYS A 133 -17.65 19.32 -5.26
C LYS A 133 -18.99 18.79 -5.75
N ILE A 134 -20.06 19.50 -5.37
CA ILE A 134 -21.42 19.24 -5.86
C ILE A 134 -21.78 20.36 -6.82
N TRP A 135 -22.23 19.99 -8.02
CA TRP A 135 -22.59 20.93 -9.08
C TRP A 135 -24.09 20.86 -9.34
N LYS A 136 -24.76 21.99 -9.22
CA LYS A 136 -26.19 22.16 -9.47
C LYS A 136 -26.36 23.21 -10.56
N ASN A 137 -27.17 22.94 -11.58
CA ASN A 137 -27.38 23.86 -12.71
C ASN A 137 -26.05 24.36 -13.33
N TRP A 138 -25.08 23.46 -13.50
CA TRP A 138 -23.78 23.74 -14.10
C TRP A 138 -22.89 24.73 -13.32
N GLN A 139 -23.20 24.95 -12.04
CA GLN A 139 -22.41 25.78 -11.13
C GLN A 139 -22.04 25.00 -9.88
N GLU A 140 -20.90 25.34 -9.28
CA GLU A 140 -20.50 24.80 -7.99
C GLU A 140 -21.50 25.26 -6.92
N ALA A 141 -22.20 24.31 -6.30
CA ALA A 141 -23.16 24.58 -5.23
C ALA A 141 -22.53 24.39 -3.85
N CYS A 142 -21.63 23.40 -3.71
CA CYS A 142 -21.02 23.06 -2.44
C CYS A 142 -19.63 22.42 -2.65
N THR A 143 -18.71 22.66 -1.70
CA THR A 143 -17.43 21.97 -1.57
C THR A 143 -17.38 21.21 -0.25
N LEU A 144 -17.14 19.91 -0.33
CA LEU A 144 -16.97 19.00 0.81
C LEU A 144 -15.48 18.83 1.10
N GLU A 145 -15.05 19.32 2.27
CA GLU A 145 -13.67 19.24 2.74
C GLU A 145 -13.55 18.33 3.96
N GLY A 146 -12.63 17.36 3.92
CA GLY A 146 -12.45 16.45 5.05
C GLY A 146 -11.41 15.35 4.84
N HIS A 147 -11.18 14.94 3.59
CA HIS A 147 -10.08 14.02 3.27
C HIS A 147 -8.73 14.72 3.37
N SER A 148 -7.71 13.97 3.79
CA SER A 148 -6.35 14.50 3.93
C SER A 148 -5.52 14.33 2.65
N HIS A 149 -6.01 13.52 1.72
CA HIS A 149 -5.40 13.16 0.45
C HIS A 149 -6.48 13.17 -0.66
N ALA A 150 -6.06 12.87 -1.90
CA ALA A 150 -6.92 12.88 -3.08
C ALA A 150 -8.19 12.05 -2.88
N VAL A 151 -9.31 12.55 -3.39
CA VAL A 151 -10.58 11.83 -3.40
C VAL A 151 -10.66 11.06 -4.71
N TRP A 152 -10.56 9.73 -4.63
CA TRP A 152 -10.47 8.83 -5.76
C TRP A 152 -11.78 8.12 -6.09
N ALA A 153 -12.76 8.20 -5.19
CA ALA A 153 -14.09 7.66 -5.42
C ALA A 153 -15.15 8.59 -4.86
N VAL A 154 -16.28 8.69 -5.56
CA VAL A 154 -17.49 9.37 -5.09
C VAL A 154 -18.67 8.45 -5.38
N LEU A 155 -19.63 8.42 -4.46
CA LEU A 155 -20.88 7.68 -4.58
C LEU A 155 -22.02 8.56 -4.06
N ALA A 156 -22.93 8.95 -4.94
CA ALA A 156 -24.15 9.68 -4.64
C ALA A 156 -25.30 8.68 -4.45
N VAL A 157 -25.70 8.45 -3.20
CA VAL A 157 -26.80 7.53 -2.88
C VAL A 157 -28.15 8.22 -3.05
N ASP A 158 -28.24 9.48 -2.62
CA ASP A 158 -29.33 10.39 -2.90
C ASP A 158 -28.78 11.84 -2.99
N ASP A 159 -29.65 12.84 -3.08
CA ASP A 159 -29.25 14.24 -3.22
C ASP A 159 -28.49 14.80 -2.00
N ASP A 160 -28.66 14.18 -0.83
CA ASP A 160 -28.13 14.63 0.45
C ASP A 160 -27.12 13.63 1.07
N LEU A 161 -27.12 12.36 0.65
CA LEU A 161 -26.26 11.29 1.14
C LEU A 161 -25.19 10.92 0.11
N ILE A 162 -23.94 11.25 0.42
CA ILE A 162 -22.78 11.01 -0.44
C ILE A 162 -21.71 10.26 0.35
N PHE A 163 -21.02 9.32 -0.31
CA PHE A 163 -19.81 8.69 0.21
C PHE A 163 -18.62 9.05 -0.66
N THR A 164 -17.47 9.30 -0.05
CA THR A 164 -16.23 9.63 -0.75
C THR A 164 -15.11 8.72 -0.28
N GLY A 165 -14.37 8.11 -1.20
CA GLY A 165 -13.21 7.26 -0.92
C GLY A 165 -11.91 7.94 -1.33
N SER A 166 -10.84 7.76 -0.55
CA SER A 166 -9.61 8.53 -0.72
C SER A 166 -8.31 7.72 -0.66
N ALA A 167 -7.26 8.33 -1.22
CA ALA A 167 -5.87 7.93 -1.01
C ALA A 167 -5.42 8.02 0.46
N ASP A 168 -6.20 8.65 1.35
CA ASP A 168 -5.97 8.60 2.80
C ASP A 168 -6.47 7.31 3.46
N LYS A 169 -6.93 6.34 2.64
CA LYS A 169 -7.36 4.99 3.04
C LYS A 169 -8.72 4.96 3.75
N THR A 170 -9.40 6.10 3.83
CA THR A 170 -10.71 6.20 4.48
C THR A 170 -11.83 6.44 3.49
N ILE A 171 -13.05 6.20 3.96
CA ILE A 171 -14.29 6.63 3.30
C ILE A 171 -14.97 7.63 4.21
N ILE A 172 -15.49 8.74 3.69
CA ILE A 172 -16.30 9.69 4.46
C ILE A 172 -17.75 9.61 4.02
N LYS A 173 -18.66 9.51 4.99
CA LYS A 173 -20.10 9.67 4.82
C LYS A 173 -20.47 11.13 5.02
N TRP A 174 -21.14 11.71 4.03
CA TRP A 174 -21.68 13.06 4.03
C TRP A 174 -23.20 12.98 4.04
N GLN A 175 -23.84 13.75 4.93
CA GLN A 175 -25.30 13.93 4.93
C GLN A 175 -25.60 15.41 4.97
N ASN A 176 -26.48 15.89 4.08
CA ASN A 176 -26.85 17.29 3.96
C ASN A 176 -25.59 18.17 3.89
N GLU A 177 -24.65 17.77 3.03
CA GLU A 177 -23.38 18.47 2.77
C GLU A 177 -22.44 18.55 4.00
N LYS A 178 -22.69 17.78 5.05
CA LYS A 178 -21.87 17.73 6.27
C LYS A 178 -21.23 16.37 6.47
N ARG A 179 -19.97 16.37 6.91
CA ARG A 179 -19.29 15.14 7.34
C ARG A 179 -20.00 14.55 8.56
N VAL A 180 -20.54 13.35 8.40
CA VAL A 180 -21.22 12.61 9.48
C VAL A 180 -20.29 11.57 10.10
N GLN A 181 -19.53 10.86 9.27
CA GLN A 181 -18.76 9.70 9.73
C GLN A 181 -17.53 9.49 8.85
N THR A 182 -16.49 8.88 9.42
CA THR A 182 -15.33 8.39 8.68
C THR A 182 -15.20 6.90 8.93
N LEU A 183 -15.23 6.14 7.84
CA LEU A 183 -15.16 4.69 7.82
C LEU A 183 -13.70 4.30 7.56
N SER A 184 -13.18 3.46 8.45
CA SER A 184 -11.85 2.90 8.36
C SER A 184 -11.96 1.39 8.16
N GLY A 185 -11.06 0.82 7.37
CA GLY A 185 -11.04 -0.62 7.10
C GLY A 185 -10.05 -0.98 6.01
N HIS A 186 -10.04 -0.21 4.92
CA HIS A 186 -9.01 -0.35 3.90
C HIS A 186 -7.62 -0.02 4.47
N THR A 187 -6.63 -0.84 4.11
CA THR A 187 -5.23 -0.70 4.58
C THR A 187 -4.35 0.09 3.61
N ASP A 188 -4.90 0.37 2.43
CA ASP A 188 -4.35 1.23 1.40
C ASP A 188 -5.48 2.05 0.75
N CYS A 189 -5.17 2.84 -0.26
CA CYS A 189 -6.04 3.81 -0.89
C CYS A 189 -7.33 3.20 -1.43
N VAL A 190 -8.46 3.88 -1.21
CA VAL A 190 -9.78 3.49 -1.74
C VAL A 190 -9.92 4.01 -3.16
N ARG A 191 -10.25 3.12 -4.12
CA ARG A 191 -10.29 3.42 -5.57
C ARG A 191 -11.67 3.63 -6.14
N ALA A 192 -12.67 2.88 -5.68
CA ALA A 192 -14.02 2.99 -6.21
C ALA A 192 -15.05 2.63 -5.14
N LEU A 193 -16.26 3.16 -5.35
CA LEU A 193 -17.45 2.94 -4.55
C LEU A 193 -18.59 2.60 -5.51
N ALA A 194 -19.47 1.66 -5.14
CA ALA A 194 -20.66 1.33 -5.91
C ALA A 194 -21.83 1.02 -4.97
N LEU A 195 -23.02 1.53 -5.28
CA LEU A 195 -24.22 1.20 -4.51
C LEU A 195 -24.55 -0.28 -4.67
N LEU A 196 -24.82 -0.95 -3.55
CA LEU A 196 -25.35 -2.31 -3.52
C LEU A 196 -26.78 -2.23 -2.99
N PRO A 197 -27.79 -2.29 -3.88
CA PRO A 197 -29.19 -2.13 -3.49
C PRO A 197 -29.58 -3.02 -2.31
N ASP A 198 -30.44 -2.51 -1.44
CA ASP A 198 -30.98 -3.18 -0.24
C ASP A 198 -29.97 -3.55 0.87
N ILE A 199 -28.67 -3.36 0.65
CA ILE A 199 -27.61 -3.68 1.62
C ILE A 199 -26.86 -2.41 2.04
N GLY A 200 -26.36 -1.65 1.06
CA GLY A 200 -25.56 -0.46 1.29
C GLY A 200 -24.66 -0.16 0.11
N PHE A 201 -23.35 -0.30 0.27
CA PHE A 201 -22.40 -0.06 -0.82
C PHE A 201 -21.17 -0.96 -0.73
N VAL A 202 -20.45 -1.06 -1.83
CA VAL A 202 -19.17 -1.77 -1.92
C VAL A 202 -18.06 -0.75 -2.14
N SER A 203 -16.89 -1.01 -1.56
CA SER A 203 -15.66 -0.27 -1.84
C SER A 203 -14.55 -1.22 -2.28
N CYS A 204 -13.58 -0.71 -3.05
CA CYS A 204 -12.37 -1.46 -3.39
C CYS A 204 -11.12 -0.58 -3.29
N GLY A 205 -9.93 -1.19 -3.23
CA GLY A 205 -8.70 -0.40 -3.07
C GLY A 205 -7.40 -1.09 -3.45
N ASN A 206 -6.31 -0.37 -3.19
CA ASN A 206 -4.92 -0.81 -3.40
C ASN A 206 -4.47 -1.91 -2.45
N ASP A 207 -5.27 -2.25 -1.44
CA ASP A 207 -5.01 -3.38 -0.57
C ASP A 207 -5.48 -4.71 -1.18
N SER A 208 -5.86 -4.70 -2.46
CA SER A 208 -6.36 -5.85 -3.22
C SER A 208 -7.70 -6.40 -2.72
N THR A 209 -8.40 -5.64 -1.87
CA THR A 209 -9.66 -6.08 -1.24
C THR A 209 -10.86 -5.32 -1.79
N LEU A 210 -12.03 -5.98 -1.75
CA LEU A 210 -13.32 -5.31 -1.74
C LEU A 210 -13.93 -5.40 -0.33
N ARG A 211 -14.72 -4.40 0.05
CA ARG A 211 -15.45 -4.39 1.32
C ARG A 211 -16.91 -4.03 1.07
N ILE A 212 -17.82 -4.77 1.69
CA ILE A 212 -19.27 -4.49 1.68
C ILE A 212 -19.62 -3.77 2.97
N TRP A 213 -20.32 -2.66 2.83
CA TRP A 213 -20.72 -1.76 3.90
C TRP A 213 -22.22 -1.58 3.93
N THR A 214 -22.78 -1.42 5.12
CA THR A 214 -24.11 -0.83 5.27
C THR A 214 -24.05 0.69 5.02
N LEU A 215 -25.19 1.32 4.74
CA LEU A 215 -25.26 2.79 4.65
C LEU A 215 -24.92 3.49 5.99
N ASP A 216 -25.01 2.77 7.11
CA ASP A 216 -24.60 3.26 8.43
C ASP A 216 -23.08 3.13 8.69
N GLY A 217 -22.35 2.58 7.72
CA GLY A 217 -20.89 2.53 7.76
C GLY A 217 -20.32 1.29 8.46
N GLU A 218 -21.13 0.25 8.67
CA GLU A 218 -20.63 -1.02 9.19
C GLU A 218 -20.07 -1.88 8.06
N CYS A 219 -18.81 -2.30 8.16
CA CYS A 219 -18.22 -3.26 7.23
C CYS A 219 -18.74 -4.66 7.57
N ILE A 220 -19.62 -5.20 6.73
CA ILE A 220 -20.25 -6.51 6.95
C ILE A 220 -19.49 -7.66 6.30
N GLN A 221 -18.70 -7.38 5.27
CA GLN A 221 -17.93 -8.39 4.57
C GLN A 221 -16.69 -7.83 3.87
N GLU A 222 -15.67 -8.67 3.71
CA GLU A 222 -14.43 -8.39 2.99
C GLU A 222 -14.19 -9.51 1.97
N LEU A 223 -13.86 -9.17 0.72
CA LEU A 223 -13.64 -10.09 -0.41
C LEU A 223 -12.20 -9.95 -0.92
N ASN A 224 -11.43 -11.05 -0.90
CA ASN A 224 -9.97 -11.03 -0.97
C ASN A 224 -9.34 -11.95 -2.03
N GLU A 225 -9.97 -12.10 -3.20
CA GLU A 225 -9.44 -12.97 -4.27
C GLU A 225 -8.66 -12.21 -5.37
N HIS A 226 -8.75 -10.88 -5.46
CA HIS A 226 -7.86 -10.11 -6.33
C HIS A 226 -6.42 -10.20 -5.83
N THR A 227 -5.45 -10.35 -6.74
CA THR A 227 -4.03 -10.55 -6.37
C THR A 227 -3.20 -9.27 -6.45
N SER A 228 -3.81 -8.16 -6.86
CA SER A 228 -3.21 -6.85 -6.98
C SER A 228 -4.29 -5.76 -6.83
N PHE A 229 -3.93 -4.50 -7.07
CA PHE A 229 -4.81 -3.35 -6.90
C PHE A 229 -6.15 -3.53 -7.62
N VAL A 230 -7.25 -3.22 -6.92
CA VAL A 230 -8.59 -3.18 -7.51
C VAL A 230 -8.90 -1.74 -7.86
N TYR A 231 -9.23 -1.48 -9.13
CA TYR A 231 -9.38 -0.13 -9.66
C TYR A 231 -10.83 0.32 -9.79
N SER A 232 -11.73 -0.61 -10.04
CA SER A 232 -13.13 -0.27 -10.34
C SER A 232 -14.05 -1.37 -9.84
N ILE A 233 -15.27 -0.96 -9.49
CA ILE A 233 -16.37 -1.81 -9.08
C ILE A 233 -17.67 -1.27 -9.66
N ASP A 234 -18.62 -2.15 -9.93
CA ASP A 234 -20.01 -1.82 -10.25
C ASP A 234 -20.93 -2.98 -9.81
N VAL A 235 -22.25 -2.80 -9.89
CA VAL A 235 -23.23 -3.82 -9.50
C VAL A 235 -24.18 -4.10 -10.66
N LEU A 236 -24.30 -5.37 -11.03
CA LEU A 236 -25.22 -5.83 -12.07
C LEU A 236 -26.68 -5.71 -11.60
N PRO A 237 -27.67 -5.64 -12.51
CA PRO A 237 -29.09 -5.64 -12.16
C PRO A 237 -29.54 -6.85 -11.33
N THR A 238 -28.75 -7.93 -11.34
CA THR A 238 -28.94 -9.15 -10.55
C THR A 238 -28.53 -9.01 -9.09
N GLY A 239 -27.84 -7.93 -8.72
CA GLY A 239 -27.20 -7.73 -7.41
C GLY A 239 -25.79 -8.35 -7.31
N GLU A 240 -25.29 -8.97 -8.38
CA GLU A 240 -23.91 -9.46 -8.43
C GLU A 240 -22.93 -8.28 -8.54
N ILE A 241 -21.84 -8.34 -7.79
CA ILE A 241 -20.80 -7.31 -7.83
C ILE A 241 -19.83 -7.67 -8.96
N ILE A 242 -19.35 -6.67 -9.70
CA ILE A 242 -18.25 -6.82 -10.65
C ILE A 242 -17.09 -5.92 -10.25
N SER A 243 -15.86 -6.41 -10.45
CA SER A 243 -14.65 -5.64 -10.10
C SER A 243 -13.54 -5.87 -11.11
N SER A 244 -12.65 -4.89 -11.23
CA SER A 244 -11.49 -5.00 -12.13
C SER A 244 -10.20 -4.53 -11.47
N GLY A 245 -9.07 -5.11 -11.88
CA GLY A 245 -7.80 -4.83 -11.23
C GLY A 245 -6.56 -4.93 -12.11
N GLU A 246 -5.43 -4.61 -11.46
CA GLU A 246 -4.07 -4.72 -11.98
C GLU A 246 -3.64 -6.19 -12.18
N ASP A 247 -4.39 -7.13 -11.60
CA ASP A 247 -4.21 -8.57 -11.84
C ASP A 247 -4.77 -9.03 -13.20
N ARG A 248 -5.14 -8.07 -14.06
CA ARG A 248 -5.65 -8.26 -15.43
C ARG A 248 -7.00 -8.93 -15.48
N SER A 249 -7.71 -8.96 -14.37
CA SER A 249 -8.98 -9.66 -14.28
C SER A 249 -10.15 -8.70 -14.12
N VAL A 250 -11.27 -9.10 -14.69
CA VAL A 250 -12.61 -8.77 -14.19
C VAL A 250 -13.11 -9.95 -13.38
N ARG A 251 -13.62 -9.70 -12.18
CA ARG A 251 -14.20 -10.71 -11.30
C ARG A 251 -15.67 -10.44 -11.07
N VAL A 252 -16.45 -11.52 -11.02
CA VAL A 252 -17.88 -11.50 -10.72
C VAL A 252 -18.10 -12.16 -9.38
N TRP A 253 -18.80 -11.48 -8.48
CA TRP A 253 -19.01 -11.92 -7.12
C TRP A 253 -20.49 -12.10 -6.83
N LYS A 254 -20.80 -13.17 -6.10
CA LYS A 254 -22.14 -13.48 -5.64
C LYS A 254 -22.07 -14.12 -4.27
N ASP A 255 -22.94 -13.69 -3.35
CA ASP A 255 -23.04 -14.24 -2.00
C ASP A 255 -21.70 -14.29 -1.25
N GLY A 256 -20.80 -13.36 -1.57
CA GLY A 256 -19.47 -13.27 -0.94
C GLY A 256 -18.37 -14.11 -1.59
N GLU A 257 -18.68 -14.83 -2.66
CA GLU A 257 -17.71 -15.67 -3.37
C GLU A 257 -17.44 -15.13 -4.77
N CYS A 258 -16.20 -15.28 -5.24
CA CYS A 258 -15.86 -15.04 -6.64
C CYS A 258 -16.39 -16.21 -7.47
N ILE A 259 -17.42 -15.97 -8.27
CA ILE A 259 -18.08 -17.00 -9.09
C ILE A 259 -17.55 -17.06 -10.52
N GLN A 260 -16.82 -16.03 -10.97
CA GLN A 260 -16.14 -16.04 -12.26
C GLN A 260 -14.94 -15.08 -12.28
N THR A 261 -13.83 -15.51 -12.87
CA THR A 261 -12.67 -14.68 -13.20
C THR A 261 -12.51 -14.61 -14.73
N ILE A 262 -12.56 -13.41 -15.29
CA ILE A 262 -12.37 -13.15 -16.72
C ILE A 262 -11.02 -12.45 -16.89
N LEU A 263 -10.08 -13.07 -17.57
CA LEU A 263 -8.76 -12.49 -17.83
C LEU A 263 -8.76 -11.65 -19.10
N HIS A 264 -7.98 -10.57 -19.08
CA HIS A 264 -7.77 -9.69 -20.22
C HIS A 264 -6.35 -9.82 -20.78
N PRO A 265 -6.16 -9.69 -22.10
CA PRO A 265 -4.84 -9.62 -22.73
C PRO A 265 -4.25 -8.21 -22.61
N ALA A 266 -4.20 -7.68 -21.39
CA ALA A 266 -3.72 -6.34 -21.06
C ALA A 266 -3.00 -6.36 -19.71
N THR A 267 -2.20 -5.34 -19.40
CA THR A 267 -1.50 -5.22 -18.10
C THR A 267 -2.45 -4.90 -16.95
N SER A 268 -3.49 -4.11 -17.21
CA SER A 268 -4.44 -3.67 -16.19
C SER A 268 -5.84 -3.58 -16.78
N VAL A 269 -6.84 -3.95 -16.00
CA VAL A 269 -8.25 -3.63 -16.31
C VAL A 269 -8.68 -2.47 -15.40
N TRP A 270 -8.71 -1.27 -15.99
CA TRP A 270 -8.86 -0.02 -15.26
C TRP A 270 -10.27 0.27 -14.80
N CYS A 271 -11.27 -0.15 -15.58
CA CYS A 271 -12.65 0.19 -15.31
C CYS A 271 -13.61 -0.91 -15.73
N VAL A 272 -14.71 -1.01 -14.99
CA VAL A 272 -15.88 -1.85 -15.33
C VAL A 272 -17.17 -1.05 -15.20
N SER A 273 -18.19 -1.45 -15.94
CA SER A 273 -19.55 -0.96 -15.78
C SER A 273 -20.58 -2.03 -16.14
N ALA A 274 -21.65 -2.11 -15.34
CA ALA A 274 -22.81 -2.94 -15.62
C ALA A 274 -23.73 -2.26 -16.65
N MET A 275 -24.28 -3.04 -17.56
CA MET A 275 -25.33 -2.61 -18.47
C MET A 275 -26.72 -3.04 -17.95
N PRO A 276 -27.79 -2.28 -18.23
CA PRO A 276 -29.15 -2.67 -17.81
C PRO A 276 -29.62 -4.03 -18.33
N ASN A 277 -29.09 -4.50 -19.45
CA ASN A 277 -29.38 -5.81 -20.02
C ASN A 277 -28.59 -6.97 -19.35
N GLY A 278 -27.79 -6.66 -18.32
CA GLY A 278 -26.98 -7.61 -17.56
C GLY A 278 -25.58 -7.85 -18.12
N ASP A 279 -25.17 -7.18 -19.20
CA ASP A 279 -23.81 -7.31 -19.76
C ASP A 279 -22.78 -6.53 -18.91
N ILE A 280 -21.51 -6.93 -19.02
CA ILE A 280 -20.37 -6.26 -18.37
C ILE A 280 -19.54 -5.54 -19.43
N ILE A 281 -19.29 -4.25 -19.24
CA ILE A 281 -18.31 -3.49 -20.02
C ILE A 281 -17.02 -3.38 -19.21
N SER A 282 -15.88 -3.53 -19.87
CA SER A 282 -14.55 -3.35 -19.27
C SER A 282 -13.66 -2.52 -20.18
N GLY A 283 -12.82 -1.69 -19.58
CA GLY A 283 -11.79 -0.91 -20.27
C GLY A 283 -10.41 -1.20 -19.70
N ALA A 284 -9.44 -1.46 -20.58
CA ALA A 284 -8.12 -1.93 -20.19
C ALA A 284 -6.96 -1.03 -20.68
N SER A 285 -5.75 -1.34 -20.21
CA SER A 285 -4.52 -0.59 -20.50
C SER A 285 -4.05 -0.67 -21.96
N ASP A 286 -4.61 -1.61 -22.73
CA ASP A 286 -4.36 -1.77 -24.17
C ASP A 286 -5.19 -0.82 -25.05
N GLY A 287 -5.99 0.07 -24.44
CA GLY A 287 -6.87 0.98 -25.16
C GLY A 287 -8.12 0.31 -25.75
N VAL A 288 -8.43 -0.91 -25.33
CA VAL A 288 -9.54 -1.70 -25.85
C VAL A 288 -10.65 -1.82 -24.81
N ILE A 289 -11.90 -1.69 -25.28
CA ILE A 289 -13.10 -1.95 -24.50
C ILE A 289 -13.62 -3.34 -24.86
N ARG A 290 -14.00 -4.13 -23.86
CA ARG A 290 -14.56 -5.47 -24.04
C ARG A 290 -15.89 -5.58 -23.32
N ILE A 291 -16.88 -6.15 -24.02
CA ILE A 291 -18.22 -6.40 -23.50
C ILE A 291 -18.39 -7.90 -23.31
N PHE A 292 -18.89 -8.33 -22.15
CA PHE A 292 -19.17 -9.71 -21.82
C PHE A 292 -20.66 -9.92 -21.51
N THR A 293 -21.22 -11.03 -21.96
CA THR A 293 -22.65 -11.35 -21.87
C THR A 293 -22.88 -12.77 -21.37
N ARG A 294 -24.04 -13.00 -20.74
CA ARG A 294 -24.58 -14.34 -20.44
C ARG A 294 -25.63 -14.81 -21.44
N ALA A 295 -26.08 -13.92 -22.32
CA ALA A 295 -27.12 -14.18 -23.31
C ALA A 295 -26.50 -14.82 -24.56
N GLU A 296 -26.89 -16.07 -24.86
CA GLU A 296 -26.31 -16.89 -25.92
C GLU A 296 -26.33 -16.19 -27.29
N GLU A 297 -27.40 -15.47 -27.59
CA GLU A 297 -27.59 -14.74 -28.83
C GLU A 297 -26.63 -13.56 -29.01
N ARG A 298 -26.00 -13.08 -27.93
CA ARG A 298 -25.05 -11.95 -27.94
C ARG A 298 -23.59 -12.40 -27.83
N ILE A 299 -23.32 -13.70 -27.69
CA ILE A 299 -21.94 -14.20 -27.60
C ILE A 299 -21.23 -13.97 -28.94
N ALA A 300 -19.93 -13.64 -28.88
CA ALA A 300 -19.12 -13.45 -30.08
C ALA A 300 -19.01 -14.75 -30.89
N GLU A 301 -18.72 -14.63 -32.19
CA GLU A 301 -18.50 -15.80 -33.03
C GLU A 301 -17.26 -16.59 -32.58
N GLN A 302 -17.27 -17.91 -32.79
CA GLN A 302 -16.18 -18.81 -32.37
C GLN A 302 -14.76 -18.38 -32.76
N PRO A 303 -14.50 -17.82 -33.97
CA PRO A 303 -13.18 -17.30 -34.31
C PRO A 303 -12.73 -16.15 -33.40
N VAL A 304 -13.64 -15.27 -32.99
CA VAL A 304 -13.35 -14.12 -32.11
C VAL A 304 -13.09 -14.57 -30.69
N LEU A 305 -13.88 -15.53 -30.18
CA LEU A 305 -13.65 -16.15 -28.87
C LEU A 305 -12.27 -16.81 -28.81
N LYS A 306 -11.95 -17.61 -29.83
CA LYS A 306 -10.66 -18.29 -29.93
C LYS A 306 -9.49 -17.31 -29.99
N ASP A 307 -9.61 -16.23 -30.77
CA ASP A 307 -8.58 -15.20 -30.86
C ASP A 307 -8.40 -14.47 -29.51
N PHE A 308 -9.49 -14.17 -28.80
CA PHE A 308 -9.42 -13.61 -27.45
C PHE A 308 -8.72 -14.55 -26.47
N ASP A 309 -9.09 -15.84 -26.46
CA ASP A 309 -8.46 -16.84 -25.60
C ASP A 309 -6.97 -17.03 -25.95
N GLU A 310 -6.63 -17.01 -27.24
CA GLU A 310 -5.24 -17.04 -27.70
C GLU A 310 -4.47 -15.81 -27.24
N GLN A 311 -5.03 -14.60 -27.38
CA GLN A 311 -4.42 -13.37 -26.88
C GLN A 311 -4.23 -13.40 -25.35
N VAL A 312 -5.22 -13.86 -24.60
CA VAL A 312 -5.15 -14.00 -23.13
C VAL A 312 -4.05 -14.98 -22.77
N SER A 313 -4.00 -16.15 -23.42
CA SER A 313 -2.96 -17.16 -23.19
C SER A 313 -1.56 -16.62 -23.53
N ASN A 314 -1.43 -15.86 -24.62
CA ASN A 314 -0.15 -15.27 -25.04
C ASN A 314 0.31 -14.14 -24.12
N HIS A 315 -0.63 -13.42 -23.49
CA HIS A 315 -0.31 -12.40 -22.51
C HIS A 315 -0.03 -12.97 -21.13
N ALA A 316 -0.32 -14.24 -20.87
CA ALA A 316 -0.37 -14.75 -19.52
C ALA A 316 0.95 -15.40 -19.03
N ILE A 317 1.49 -14.71 -18.02
CA ILE A 317 2.54 -15.04 -17.05
C ILE A 317 4.00 -15.02 -17.56
N PRO A 318 4.73 -13.93 -17.27
CA PRO A 318 6.15 -14.02 -16.96
C PRO A 318 6.32 -14.92 -15.73
N ALA A 319 7.20 -15.93 -15.78
CA ALA A 319 7.51 -16.93 -14.73
C ALA A 319 7.90 -16.35 -13.34
N ASN A 320 7.91 -15.03 -13.26
CA ASN A 320 8.44 -14.13 -12.27
C ASN A 320 7.46 -13.81 -11.12
N GLN A 321 6.27 -14.39 -11.11
CA GLN A 321 5.27 -14.23 -10.04
C GLN A 321 5.04 -15.52 -9.24
N LEU A 322 5.73 -16.62 -9.56
CA LEU A 322 5.34 -17.96 -9.13
C LEU A 322 6.38 -18.72 -8.29
N GLY A 323 7.47 -18.09 -7.84
CA GLY A 323 8.46 -18.81 -7.06
C GLY A 323 9.30 -19.78 -7.92
N ASP A 324 10.38 -20.31 -7.34
CA ASP A 324 11.21 -21.36 -7.94
C ASP A 324 10.37 -22.63 -8.23
N LEU A 325 9.84 -22.73 -9.45
CA LEU A 325 9.12 -23.91 -9.94
C LEU A 325 10.13 -25.02 -10.25
N LYS A 326 10.13 -26.09 -9.44
CA LYS A 326 10.82 -27.34 -9.79
C LYS A 326 10.05 -28.05 -10.89
N LYS A 327 10.45 -27.83 -12.15
CA LYS A 327 9.81 -28.41 -13.35
C LYS A 327 9.67 -29.94 -13.31
N ASP A 328 10.52 -30.62 -12.56
CA ASP A 328 10.51 -32.07 -12.40
C ASP A 328 9.51 -32.57 -11.34
N GLU A 329 8.97 -31.67 -10.51
CA GLU A 329 7.93 -31.96 -9.50
C GLU A 329 6.53 -31.52 -9.96
N LEU A 330 6.40 -30.94 -11.16
CA LEU A 330 5.10 -30.52 -11.71
C LEU A 330 4.31 -31.72 -12.23
N PRO A 331 2.99 -31.77 -11.97
CA PRO A 331 2.14 -32.79 -12.54
C PRO A 331 2.10 -32.70 -14.08
N GLY A 332 1.89 -33.81 -14.77
CA GLY A 332 1.69 -33.80 -16.22
C GLY A 332 0.29 -33.28 -16.60
N SER A 333 -0.01 -33.27 -17.89
CA SER A 333 -1.32 -32.83 -18.42
C SER A 333 -2.50 -33.64 -17.86
N GLU A 334 -2.26 -34.83 -17.29
CA GLU A 334 -3.27 -35.62 -16.60
C GLU A 334 -3.89 -34.91 -15.38
N ALA A 335 -3.21 -33.93 -14.77
CA ALA A 335 -3.80 -33.15 -13.68
C ALA A 335 -4.97 -32.27 -14.16
N LEU A 336 -5.03 -31.92 -15.44
CA LEU A 336 -6.17 -31.19 -16.02
C LEU A 336 -7.44 -32.05 -16.12
N LEU A 337 -7.33 -33.38 -15.95
CA LEU A 337 -8.48 -34.28 -15.89
C LEU A 337 -9.23 -34.19 -14.56
N GLN A 338 -8.58 -33.70 -13.51
CA GLN A 338 -9.21 -33.49 -12.21
C GLN A 338 -9.83 -32.09 -12.16
N PRO A 339 -11.12 -31.97 -11.80
CA PRO A 339 -11.75 -30.67 -11.62
C PRO A 339 -11.01 -29.83 -10.58
N GLY A 340 -10.93 -28.52 -10.83
CA GLY A 340 -10.44 -27.57 -9.83
C GLY A 340 -11.35 -27.48 -8.61
N LYS A 341 -10.78 -27.01 -7.50
CA LYS A 341 -11.45 -26.92 -6.19
C LYS A 341 -12.19 -25.60 -5.99
N LYS A 342 -11.76 -24.52 -6.64
CA LYS A 342 -12.38 -23.20 -6.57
C LYS A 342 -12.17 -22.40 -7.86
N GLU A 343 -13.09 -21.51 -8.17
CA GLU A 343 -12.96 -20.55 -9.27
C GLU A 343 -11.60 -19.83 -9.23
N GLY A 344 -10.97 -19.69 -10.39
CA GLY A 344 -9.71 -18.99 -10.54
C GLY A 344 -8.49 -19.73 -9.97
N GLN A 345 -8.63 -20.97 -9.47
CA GLN A 345 -7.49 -21.80 -9.08
C GLN A 345 -6.52 -21.93 -10.27
N VAL A 346 -5.23 -21.69 -10.06
CA VAL A 346 -4.21 -21.89 -11.09
C VAL A 346 -3.41 -23.16 -10.77
N ILE A 347 -3.15 -23.98 -11.78
CA ILE A 347 -2.20 -25.10 -11.72
C ILE A 347 -1.20 -24.99 -12.86
N MET A 348 -0.01 -25.51 -12.61
CA MET A 348 1.06 -25.59 -13.59
C MET A 348 1.18 -27.06 -13.99
N VAL A 349 1.07 -27.35 -15.27
CA VAL A 349 1.20 -28.71 -15.80
C VAL A 349 2.34 -28.79 -16.79
N ARG A 350 3.09 -29.89 -16.74
CA ARG A 350 4.12 -30.18 -17.73
C ARG A 350 3.47 -30.83 -18.94
N VAL A 351 3.49 -30.13 -20.06
CA VAL A 351 2.97 -30.61 -21.35
C VAL A 351 4.15 -30.73 -22.30
N HIS A 352 4.65 -31.96 -22.48
CA HIS A 352 5.90 -32.25 -23.20
C HIS A 352 7.12 -31.53 -22.58
N GLU A 353 7.85 -30.72 -23.36
CA GLU A 353 9.02 -29.93 -22.95
C GLU A 353 8.65 -28.53 -22.39
N LYS A 354 7.36 -28.21 -22.32
CA LYS A 354 6.86 -26.91 -21.84
C LYS A 354 6.10 -27.08 -20.53
N VAL A 355 6.13 -26.03 -19.71
CA VAL A 355 5.21 -25.89 -18.58
C VAL A 355 4.09 -24.96 -19.03
N GLU A 356 2.85 -25.34 -18.82
CA GLU A 356 1.68 -24.51 -19.12
C GLU A 356 0.98 -24.14 -17.82
N ALA A 357 0.54 -22.88 -17.72
CA ALA A 357 -0.33 -22.42 -16.63
C ALA A 357 -1.78 -22.58 -17.07
N HIS A 358 -2.60 -23.16 -16.21
CA HIS A 358 -4.03 -23.36 -16.46
C HIS A 358 -4.84 -22.83 -15.28
N GLN A 359 -5.91 -22.10 -15.56
CA GLN A 359 -6.83 -21.57 -14.56
C GLN A 359 -8.16 -22.30 -14.62
N TRP A 360 -8.68 -22.71 -13.47
CA TRP A 360 -9.96 -23.37 -13.35
C TRP A 360 -11.11 -22.37 -13.48
N SER A 361 -12.01 -22.63 -14.43
CA SER A 361 -13.33 -22.01 -14.48
C SER A 361 -14.34 -22.98 -13.90
N GLN A 362 -14.89 -22.62 -12.74
CA GLN A 362 -16.02 -23.31 -12.11
C GLN A 362 -17.31 -23.08 -12.91
N ALA A 363 -17.42 -21.97 -13.63
CA ALA A 363 -18.55 -21.73 -14.50
C ALA A 363 -18.57 -22.69 -15.72
N ASP A 364 -17.41 -22.89 -16.35
CA ASP A 364 -17.27 -23.77 -17.53
C ASP A 364 -16.99 -25.23 -17.17
N GLN A 365 -16.60 -25.51 -15.91
CA GLN A 365 -16.13 -26.80 -15.44
C GLN A 365 -14.92 -27.32 -16.24
N VAL A 366 -14.05 -26.40 -16.68
CA VAL A 366 -12.89 -26.69 -17.53
C VAL A 366 -11.69 -25.85 -17.08
N TRP A 367 -10.48 -26.39 -17.30
CA TRP A 367 -9.22 -25.67 -17.19
C TRP A 367 -8.96 -24.88 -18.46
N HIS A 368 -8.88 -23.55 -18.35
CA HIS A 368 -8.48 -22.69 -19.44
C HIS A 368 -6.97 -22.47 -19.40
N LYS A 369 -6.31 -22.62 -20.54
CA LYS A 369 -4.88 -22.32 -20.65
C LYS A 369 -4.67 -20.82 -20.50
N VAL A 370 -3.94 -20.44 -19.46
CA VAL A 370 -3.54 -19.07 -19.15
C VAL A 370 -2.04 -18.89 -19.37
N GLY A 371 -1.48 -19.56 -20.38
CA GLY A 371 -0.16 -19.26 -20.93
C GLY A 371 0.90 -20.36 -20.86
N ASP A 372 1.95 -20.17 -21.66
CA ASP A 372 3.18 -20.99 -21.67
C ASP A 372 4.19 -20.40 -20.67
N VAL A 373 4.67 -21.22 -19.76
CA VAL A 373 5.77 -20.89 -18.84
C VAL A 373 7.07 -21.19 -19.57
N VAL A 374 7.50 -20.24 -20.38
CA VAL A 374 8.79 -20.31 -21.08
C VAL A 374 9.94 -20.15 -20.09
N ASP A 375 11.00 -20.96 -20.23
CA ASP A 375 12.30 -20.56 -19.67
C ASP A 375 12.64 -19.22 -20.28
N ALA A 376 12.89 -18.21 -19.44
CA ALA A 376 13.40 -16.93 -19.90
C ALA A 376 14.64 -17.21 -20.75
N VAL A 377 14.51 -17.05 -22.08
CA VAL A 377 15.62 -17.20 -23.01
C VAL A 377 16.59 -16.07 -22.69
N GLY A 378 17.63 -16.41 -21.93
CA GLY A 378 18.87 -15.66 -21.84
C GLY A 378 18.73 -14.17 -21.53
N GLN A 379 18.14 -13.85 -20.38
CA GLN A 379 18.29 -12.64 -19.55
C GLN A 379 16.94 -12.37 -18.87
N GLY A 380 16.69 -13.06 -17.76
CA GLY A 380 15.43 -12.89 -17.02
C GLY A 380 15.08 -14.06 -16.11
N ARG A 381 16.06 -14.82 -15.63
CA ARG A 381 15.83 -15.66 -14.45
C ARG A 381 15.63 -14.68 -13.31
N LYS A 382 14.42 -14.58 -12.76
CA LYS A 382 14.29 -13.94 -11.46
C LYS A 382 15.19 -14.67 -10.48
N GLN A 383 16.06 -13.94 -9.81
CA GLN A 383 17.04 -14.51 -8.91
C GLN A 383 16.50 -14.35 -7.50
N LEU A 384 16.34 -15.48 -6.80
CA LEU A 384 15.86 -15.51 -5.44
C LEU A 384 16.95 -14.95 -4.50
N TYR A 385 16.66 -13.84 -3.84
CA TYR A 385 17.57 -13.22 -2.87
C TYR A 385 16.77 -12.79 -1.64
N ASN A 386 17.16 -13.28 -0.46
CA ASN A 386 16.45 -13.04 0.81
C ASN A 386 14.94 -13.38 0.79
N GLY A 387 14.56 -14.44 0.07
CA GLY A 387 13.18 -14.92 0.00
C GLY A 387 12.24 -14.07 -0.86
N LYS A 388 12.80 -13.20 -1.71
CA LYS A 388 12.08 -12.41 -2.71
C LYS A 388 12.71 -12.61 -4.09
N GLU A 389 11.87 -12.59 -5.12
CA GLU A 389 12.29 -12.78 -6.51
C GLU A 389 12.57 -11.43 -7.19
N TYR A 390 13.71 -11.33 -7.88
CA TYR A 390 14.14 -10.08 -8.54
C TYR A 390 14.55 -10.31 -9.99
N ASP A 391 14.11 -9.47 -10.94
CA ASP A 391 14.40 -9.65 -12.38
C ASP A 391 15.91 -9.72 -12.68
N TYR A 392 16.72 -8.99 -11.92
CA TYR A 392 18.17 -9.02 -11.92
C TYR A 392 18.73 -9.14 -10.50
N LEU A 393 19.84 -9.86 -10.36
CA LEU A 393 20.69 -9.82 -9.17
C LEU A 393 22.11 -9.56 -9.66
N PHE A 394 22.52 -8.30 -9.65
CA PHE A 394 23.81 -7.91 -10.18
C PHE A 394 24.92 -8.18 -9.17
N ASP A 395 26.09 -8.60 -9.65
CA ASP A 395 27.33 -8.63 -8.89
C ASP A 395 27.97 -7.24 -8.97
N VAL A 396 27.97 -6.53 -7.84
CA VAL A 396 28.55 -5.20 -7.73
C VAL A 396 29.88 -5.31 -7.00
N ASP A 397 30.97 -5.13 -7.76
CA ASP A 397 32.31 -5.04 -7.21
C ASP A 397 32.50 -3.67 -6.53
N VAL A 398 32.76 -3.71 -5.23
CA VAL A 398 32.89 -2.51 -4.38
C VAL A 398 34.34 -2.18 -3.99
N GLY A 399 35.33 -2.96 -4.45
CA GLY A 399 36.76 -2.68 -4.29
C GLY A 399 37.65 -3.92 -4.32
N ASP A 400 38.97 -3.73 -4.47
CA ASP A 400 39.97 -4.80 -4.57
C ASP A 400 39.97 -5.72 -3.33
N GLY A 401 39.72 -7.01 -3.55
CA GLY A 401 39.82 -8.05 -2.53
C GLY A 401 38.54 -8.34 -1.73
N VAL A 402 37.42 -7.66 -2.03
CA VAL A 402 36.11 -7.95 -1.42
C VAL A 402 35.26 -8.74 -2.42
N PRO A 403 34.60 -9.84 -2.01
CA PRO A 403 33.69 -10.57 -2.89
C PRO A 403 32.56 -9.67 -3.41
N PRO A 404 32.15 -9.79 -4.68
CA PRO A 404 31.09 -8.98 -5.25
C PRO A 404 29.79 -9.10 -4.45
N LEU A 405 29.15 -7.95 -4.23
CA LEU A 405 27.92 -7.84 -3.46
C LEU A 405 26.70 -7.94 -4.38
N LYS A 406 25.68 -8.66 -3.93
CA LYS A 406 24.50 -8.97 -4.73
C LYS A 406 23.47 -7.83 -4.64
N LEU A 407 23.21 -7.17 -5.76
CA LEU A 407 22.22 -6.09 -5.90
C LEU A 407 20.93 -6.63 -6.53
N PRO A 408 19.86 -6.83 -5.73
CA PRO A 408 18.56 -7.26 -6.26
C PRO A 408 17.83 -6.08 -6.90
N TYR A 409 17.31 -6.26 -8.12
CA TYR A 409 16.63 -5.21 -8.88
C TYR A 409 15.54 -5.80 -9.79
N ASN A 410 14.31 -5.29 -9.69
CA ASN A 410 13.28 -5.56 -10.70
C ASN A 410 13.32 -4.51 -11.81
N VAL A 411 12.93 -4.90 -13.03
CA VAL A 411 12.79 -3.98 -14.17
C VAL A 411 11.81 -2.84 -13.84
N SER A 412 10.82 -3.12 -12.98
CA SER A 412 9.84 -2.16 -12.47
C SER A 412 10.33 -1.31 -11.29
N ASP A 413 11.47 -1.62 -10.68
CA ASP A 413 12.02 -0.85 -9.56
C ASP A 413 12.65 0.45 -10.05
N ASN A 414 12.64 1.48 -9.20
CA ASN A 414 13.36 2.72 -9.51
C ASN A 414 14.87 2.49 -9.27
N PRO A 415 15.77 2.72 -10.27
CA PRO A 415 17.20 2.51 -10.11
C PRO A 415 17.83 3.27 -8.93
N TYR A 416 17.39 4.50 -8.66
CA TYR A 416 17.85 5.29 -7.51
C TYR A 416 17.39 4.68 -6.21
N LYS A 417 16.14 4.20 -6.13
CA LYS A 417 15.63 3.54 -4.93
C LYS A 417 16.35 2.21 -4.69
N ALA A 418 16.54 1.39 -5.72
CA ALA A 418 17.23 0.11 -5.59
C ALA A 418 18.72 0.29 -5.26
N ALA A 419 19.40 1.27 -5.87
CA ALA A 419 20.76 1.63 -5.51
C ALA A 419 20.83 2.16 -4.07
N GLN A 420 19.88 3.00 -3.64
CA GLN A 420 19.79 3.50 -2.27
C GLN A 420 19.56 2.36 -1.27
N GLU A 421 18.64 1.45 -1.56
CA GLU A 421 18.34 0.28 -0.73
C GLU A 421 19.52 -0.69 -0.69
N PHE A 422 20.21 -0.90 -1.81
CA PHE A 422 21.42 -1.73 -1.89
C PHE A 422 22.58 -1.12 -1.09
N ILE A 423 22.79 0.19 -1.20
CA ILE A 423 23.79 0.94 -0.42
C ILE A 423 23.48 0.83 1.07
N LEU A 424 22.21 1.04 1.46
CA LEU A 424 21.78 0.91 2.85
C LEU A 424 21.88 -0.53 3.37
N ALA A 425 21.51 -1.52 2.55
CA ALA A 425 21.51 -2.94 2.91
C ALA A 425 22.91 -3.54 3.04
N ASN A 426 23.88 -3.02 2.28
CA ASN A 426 25.26 -3.47 2.30
C ASN A 426 26.22 -2.47 3.00
N GLU A 427 25.66 -1.42 3.62
CA GLU A 427 26.41 -0.41 4.37
C GLU A 427 27.50 0.30 3.54
N LEU A 428 27.24 0.46 2.23
CA LEU A 428 28.15 1.13 1.32
C LEU A 428 28.05 2.66 1.48
N PRO A 429 29.10 3.42 1.15
CA PRO A 429 29.02 4.88 1.16
C PRO A 429 28.02 5.42 0.15
N GLN A 430 27.28 6.46 0.55
CA GLN A 430 26.28 7.11 -0.30
C GLN A 430 26.85 7.70 -1.61
N SER A 431 28.16 7.96 -1.66
CA SER A 431 28.86 8.40 -2.89
C SER A 431 28.82 7.38 -4.02
N TYR A 432 28.51 6.11 -3.74
CA TYR A 432 28.32 5.09 -4.76
C TYR A 432 26.94 5.16 -5.42
N LEU A 433 26.01 6.02 -4.95
CA LEU A 433 24.64 6.09 -5.47
C LEU A 433 24.64 6.31 -6.99
N ASP A 434 25.26 7.38 -7.47
CA ASP A 434 25.24 7.69 -8.91
C ASP A 434 25.98 6.61 -9.73
N GLN A 435 27.06 6.03 -9.20
CA GLN A 435 27.80 4.96 -9.87
C GLN A 435 26.97 3.68 -9.97
N ILE A 436 26.27 3.29 -8.91
CA ILE A 436 25.43 2.09 -8.83
C ILE A 436 24.15 2.30 -9.64
N VAL A 437 23.56 3.50 -9.60
CA VAL A 437 22.42 3.86 -10.47
C VAL A 437 22.82 3.77 -11.94
N ASN A 438 23.97 4.33 -12.32
CA ASN A 438 24.47 4.23 -13.69
C ASN A 438 24.78 2.77 -14.07
N PHE A 439 25.30 1.97 -13.14
CA PHE A 439 25.55 0.55 -13.34
C PHE A 439 24.24 -0.25 -13.52
N ILE A 440 23.22 -0.04 -12.67
CA ILE A 440 21.89 -0.65 -12.82
C ILE A 440 21.29 -0.23 -14.16
N THR A 441 21.29 1.07 -14.46
CA THR A 441 20.70 1.62 -15.69
C THR A 441 21.39 1.07 -16.94
N LYS A 442 22.71 0.88 -16.91
CA LYS A 442 23.48 0.35 -18.04
C LYS A 442 23.32 -1.16 -18.22
N ASN A 443 23.24 -1.92 -17.12
CA ASN A 443 23.20 -3.39 -17.18
C ASN A 443 21.77 -3.96 -17.23
N ALA A 444 20.76 -3.17 -16.87
CA ALA A 444 19.34 -3.53 -17.01
C ALA A 444 18.75 -3.18 -18.40
N GLN A 445 19.51 -2.55 -19.30
CA GLN A 445 19.07 -2.13 -20.65
C GLN A 445 18.98 -3.25 -21.70
N GLY A 446 19.29 -4.50 -21.36
CA GLY A 446 19.37 -5.63 -22.30
C GLY A 446 18.04 -6.18 -22.84
N ALA A 447 16.89 -5.71 -22.35
CA ALA A 447 15.57 -6.18 -22.79
C ALA A 447 14.80 -5.08 -23.53
N SER A 448 15.25 -4.73 -24.74
CA SER A 448 14.44 -3.95 -25.68
C SER A 448 13.99 -4.83 -26.84
N LEU A 449 12.75 -5.31 -26.80
CA LEU A 449 11.93 -5.54 -27.99
C LEU A 449 10.60 -4.78 -27.83
N SER A 450 10.51 -3.69 -28.61
CA SER A 450 9.35 -2.86 -28.98
C SER A 450 8.45 -2.26 -27.87
N THR A 451 8.71 -0.96 -27.63
CA THR A 451 7.80 0.12 -27.18
C THR A 451 7.24 0.10 -25.75
N SER A 452 8.06 0.68 -24.85
CA SER A 452 7.73 1.62 -23.76
C SER A 452 6.51 1.38 -22.86
N SER A 453 6.77 0.94 -21.62
CA SER A 453 5.94 1.30 -20.46
C SER A 453 6.76 1.31 -19.16
N GLN A 454 7.24 2.51 -18.77
CA GLN A 454 7.52 2.81 -17.38
C GLN A 454 6.22 2.62 -16.58
N TYR A 455 6.28 2.02 -15.38
CA TYR A 455 5.12 2.01 -14.48
C TYR A 455 4.75 3.46 -14.15
N VAL A 456 3.58 3.85 -14.64
CA VAL A 456 3.02 5.20 -14.60
C VAL A 456 1.71 5.12 -13.83
N ASP A 457 1.63 5.86 -12.72
CA ASP A 457 0.45 5.86 -11.85
C ASP A 457 -0.82 6.27 -12.65
N PRO A 458 -1.93 5.50 -12.51
CA PRO A 458 -3.18 5.58 -13.29
C PRO A 458 -3.69 6.98 -13.59
N PHE A 459 -3.48 7.92 -12.68
CA PHE A 459 -4.07 9.25 -12.72
C PHE A 459 -3.02 10.37 -12.94
N THR A 460 -1.73 10.04 -12.99
CA THR A 460 -0.63 11.03 -13.04
C THR A 460 0.09 11.17 -14.37
N GLY A 461 0.13 10.13 -15.20
CA GLY A 461 1.23 10.04 -16.16
C GLY A 461 2.59 9.85 -15.46
N SER A 462 3.69 10.29 -16.06
CA SER A 462 5.06 10.20 -15.52
C SER A 462 5.32 10.94 -14.18
N SER A 463 4.30 11.50 -13.53
CA SER A 463 4.39 12.32 -12.31
C SER A 463 3.63 11.75 -11.10
N ARG A 464 4.13 10.67 -10.49
CA ARG A 464 3.55 9.96 -9.30
C ARG A 464 2.82 10.87 -8.31
N TYR A 465 1.58 10.52 -7.93
CA TYR A 465 0.83 11.20 -6.89
C TYR A 465 1.55 10.96 -5.59
N THR A 466 2.12 12.01 -5.03
CA THR A 466 2.81 11.99 -3.75
C THR A 466 2.02 12.87 -2.81
N PRO A 467 1.50 12.33 -1.71
CA PRO A 467 0.70 13.12 -0.79
C PRO A 467 1.48 14.29 -0.21
N SER A 468 1.00 15.51 -0.46
CA SER A 468 1.53 16.74 0.12
C SER A 468 0.88 17.01 1.48
N ALA A 469 1.69 17.24 2.52
CA ALA A 469 1.24 17.71 3.83
C ALA A 469 0.89 19.21 3.72
N SER A 470 -0.35 19.59 4.06
CA SER A 470 -0.89 20.95 3.90
C SER A 470 -0.44 21.92 4.99
N SER A 471 -0.27 23.19 4.60
CA SER A 471 -0.28 24.36 5.48
C SER A 471 -1.17 25.44 4.88
N ASN A 472 -2.15 25.91 5.65
CA ASN A 472 -3.16 26.89 5.28
C ASN A 472 -2.61 28.31 5.19
N ALA A 473 -3.11 29.10 4.22
CA ALA A 473 -3.37 30.52 4.42
C ALA A 473 -4.51 30.97 3.48
N GLN A 474 -5.59 31.48 4.07
CA GLN A 474 -6.65 32.20 3.41
C GLN A 474 -6.11 33.52 2.83
N ASN A 475 -6.61 33.94 1.67
CA ASN A 475 -7.08 35.32 1.49
C ASN A 475 -7.95 35.47 0.24
N THR A 476 -9.12 36.05 0.47
CA THR A 476 -10.05 36.71 -0.45
C THR A 476 -9.34 37.55 -1.52
N PHE A 477 -9.88 37.67 -2.74
CA PHE A 477 -10.17 38.96 -3.39
C PHE A 477 -10.99 38.77 -4.68
N THR A 478 -12.02 39.61 -4.82
CA THR A 478 -12.81 39.85 -6.03
C THR A 478 -12.14 40.84 -6.97
N THR A 479 -12.57 40.79 -8.23
CA THR A 479 -12.49 41.77 -9.33
C THR A 479 -11.32 41.66 -10.32
N SER A 480 -11.73 41.25 -11.52
CA SER A 480 -11.05 41.24 -12.80
C SER A 480 -10.50 42.60 -13.22
N ILE A 481 -9.40 42.59 -13.99
CA ILE A 481 -9.15 43.33 -15.25
C ILE A 481 -7.86 42.75 -15.88
N ASP A 482 -7.98 42.22 -17.11
CA ASP A 482 -6.94 41.93 -18.13
C ASP A 482 -6.80 43.21 -19.04
N PRO A 483 -5.92 43.42 -20.05
CA PRO A 483 -4.78 42.65 -20.59
C PRO A 483 -3.51 43.46 -21.01
N TRP A 484 -2.40 42.72 -21.20
CA TRP A 484 -1.23 43.03 -22.06
C TRP A 484 -0.35 44.28 -21.78
N THR A 485 0.82 44.08 -21.14
CA THR A 485 2.10 44.73 -21.50
C THR A 485 3.32 43.98 -20.93
N ARG A 486 4.26 43.62 -21.81
CA ARG A 486 5.61 42.98 -21.66
C ARG A 486 6.52 43.60 -20.55
N PRO A 487 7.77 43.12 -20.32
CA PRO A 487 8.35 41.76 -20.34
C PRO A 487 9.26 41.44 -19.10
N GLY A 488 9.41 40.16 -18.76
CA GLY A 488 10.61 39.56 -18.16
C GLY A 488 11.16 40.07 -16.81
N THR A 489 11.03 39.26 -15.77
CA THR A 489 12.13 39.00 -14.81
C THR A 489 12.00 37.56 -14.30
N SER A 490 13.03 36.75 -14.54
CA SER A 490 13.15 35.40 -14.03
C SER A 490 13.38 35.43 -12.52
N SER A 491 12.41 35.01 -11.73
CA SER A 491 12.64 34.60 -10.34
C SER A 491 12.70 33.08 -10.28
N ASN A 492 13.91 32.54 -10.16
CA ASN A 492 14.15 31.17 -9.74
C ASN A 492 13.54 30.97 -8.34
N THR A 493 12.38 30.32 -8.27
CA THR A 493 11.92 29.71 -7.02
C THR A 493 12.24 28.22 -7.12
N HIS A 494 13.38 27.83 -6.56
CA HIS A 494 13.61 26.43 -6.24
C HIS A 494 12.54 25.98 -5.23
N PRO A 495 11.87 24.84 -5.44
CA PRO A 495 10.97 24.29 -4.43
C PRO A 495 11.78 23.98 -3.17
N GLU A 496 11.41 24.59 -2.03
CA GLU A 496 12.02 24.28 -0.74
C GLU A 496 11.78 22.81 -0.39
N LYS A 497 12.86 22.12 0.03
CA LYS A 497 12.80 20.70 0.40
C LYS A 497 11.86 20.52 1.60
N PRO A 498 11.04 19.44 1.64
CA PRO A 498 10.14 19.18 2.75
C PRO A 498 10.93 18.99 4.05
N LYS A 499 10.47 19.64 5.13
CA LYS A 499 11.07 19.53 6.46
C LYS A 499 10.88 18.13 7.04
N ILE A 500 11.95 17.56 7.58
CA ILE A 500 12.00 16.25 8.24
C ILE A 500 11.94 16.36 9.77
N ILE A 501 12.08 17.56 10.34
CA ILE A 501 11.95 17.85 11.77
C ILE A 501 10.75 18.80 12.00
N PRO A 502 9.90 18.57 13.03
CA PRO A 502 9.96 17.50 14.02
C PRO A 502 9.32 16.18 13.56
N GLN A 503 9.79 15.07 14.12
CA GLN A 503 9.11 13.78 14.03
C GLN A 503 7.80 13.85 14.85
N LYS A 504 6.67 13.53 14.23
CA LYS A 504 5.33 13.61 14.88
C LYS A 504 4.72 12.26 15.24
N THR A 505 5.31 11.15 14.77
CA THR A 505 4.75 9.80 14.90
C THR A 505 5.76 8.85 15.54
N TYR A 506 5.27 7.92 16.37
CA TYR A 506 6.07 6.87 16.98
C TYR A 506 6.50 5.85 15.92
N LEU A 507 7.77 5.43 15.96
CA LEU A 507 8.30 4.37 15.12
C LEU A 507 8.10 2.99 15.78
N THR A 508 7.82 1.97 14.96
CA THR A 508 7.46 0.62 15.42
C THR A 508 8.19 -0.45 14.62
N PHE A 509 8.42 -1.61 15.23
CA PHE A 509 9.05 -2.79 14.63
C PHE A 509 8.01 -3.90 14.44
N ARG A 510 7.27 -3.82 13.32
CA ARG A 510 6.16 -4.75 12.98
C ARG A 510 6.60 -6.00 12.22
N GLN A 511 7.66 -5.88 11.43
CA GLN A 511 8.10 -6.95 10.53
C GLN A 511 8.74 -8.12 11.32
N ALA A 512 8.29 -9.33 11.01
CA ALA A 512 8.81 -10.58 11.56
C ALA A 512 8.39 -11.79 10.71
N ASN A 513 9.19 -12.85 10.71
CA ASN A 513 8.78 -14.17 10.22
C ASN A 513 8.18 -14.97 11.39
N VAL A 514 6.88 -14.80 11.63
CA VAL A 514 6.16 -15.42 12.77
C VAL A 514 6.24 -16.95 12.73
N GLU A 515 6.16 -17.55 11.55
CA GLU A 515 6.28 -19.01 11.38
C GLU A 515 7.68 -19.49 11.76
N GLY A 516 8.72 -18.77 11.35
CA GLY A 516 10.10 -19.03 11.74
C GLY A 516 10.32 -18.95 13.25
N ILE A 517 9.70 -17.97 13.91
CA ILE A 517 9.75 -17.82 15.37
C ILE A 517 9.09 -19.03 16.06
N LEU A 518 7.87 -19.40 15.64
CA LEU A 518 7.16 -20.56 16.20
C LEU A 518 7.90 -21.87 15.96
N LYS A 519 8.48 -22.07 14.77
CA LYS A 519 9.32 -23.23 14.46
C LYS A 519 10.52 -23.28 15.40
N LYS A 520 11.17 -22.14 15.67
CA LYS A 520 12.32 -22.09 16.57
C LYS A 520 11.93 -22.38 18.02
N ILE A 521 10.77 -21.90 18.49
CA ILE A 521 10.19 -22.28 19.79
C ILE A 521 9.98 -23.79 19.85
N GLY A 522 9.37 -24.40 18.82
CA GLY A 522 9.17 -25.85 18.75
C GLY A 522 10.48 -26.64 18.87
N GLN A 523 11.50 -26.27 18.09
CA GLN A 523 12.82 -26.92 18.13
C GLN A 523 13.49 -26.82 19.50
N ILE A 524 13.49 -25.64 20.12
CA ILE A 524 14.06 -25.46 21.46
C ILE A 524 13.25 -26.27 22.48
N ASN A 525 11.93 -26.28 22.35
CA ASN A 525 11.05 -27.01 23.26
C ASN A 525 11.30 -28.52 23.24
N GLU A 526 11.54 -29.10 22.07
CA GLU A 526 11.93 -30.51 21.92
C GLU A 526 13.23 -30.81 22.68
N VAL A 527 14.25 -29.94 22.55
CA VAL A 527 15.51 -30.09 23.29
C VAL A 527 15.29 -30.00 24.80
N LEU A 528 14.45 -29.07 25.26
CA LEU A 528 14.13 -28.91 26.68
C LEU A 528 13.37 -30.13 27.24
N LEU A 529 12.50 -30.76 26.44
CA LEU A 529 11.77 -31.98 26.82
C LEU A 529 12.67 -33.21 26.91
N MET A 530 13.72 -33.29 26.09
CA MET A 530 14.66 -34.42 26.08
C MET A 530 15.63 -34.42 27.27
N ASN A 531 15.82 -33.27 27.93
CA ASN A 531 16.70 -33.14 29.09
C ASN A 531 15.89 -33.15 30.40
N LYS A 532 16.20 -34.12 31.27
CA LYS A 532 15.53 -34.33 32.57
C LYS A 532 15.60 -33.12 33.50
N GLU A 533 16.63 -32.28 33.38
CA GLU A 533 16.80 -31.07 34.20
C GLU A 533 15.95 -29.88 33.73
N THR A 534 15.51 -29.88 32.46
CA THR A 534 14.75 -28.76 31.86
C THR A 534 13.34 -29.14 31.42
N GLN A 535 12.92 -30.39 31.63
CA GLN A 535 11.62 -30.88 31.20
C GLN A 535 10.45 -30.13 31.89
N ASN A 536 10.65 -29.65 33.10
CA ASN A 536 9.65 -28.89 33.88
C ASN A 536 9.37 -27.48 33.35
N ILE A 537 10.32 -26.88 32.61
CA ILE A 537 10.18 -25.53 32.02
C ILE A 537 9.76 -25.57 30.54
N ALA A 538 9.69 -26.77 29.95
CA ALA A 538 9.19 -26.97 28.61
C ALA A 538 7.69 -26.65 28.50
N LEU A 539 7.27 -26.33 27.28
CA LEU A 539 5.89 -26.12 26.89
C LEU A 539 5.19 -27.45 26.64
N THR A 540 3.99 -27.56 27.18
CA THR A 540 3.03 -28.63 26.91
C THR A 540 2.47 -28.51 25.49
N ALA A 541 1.86 -29.60 25.00
CA ALA A 541 1.19 -29.60 23.70
C ALA A 541 0.07 -28.53 23.60
N ASN A 542 -0.63 -28.26 24.71
CA ASN A 542 -1.67 -27.23 24.74
C ASN A 542 -1.09 -25.80 24.67
N GLU A 543 0.03 -25.54 25.35
CA GLU A 543 0.74 -24.25 25.27
C GLU A 543 1.28 -24.02 23.85
N LEU A 544 1.85 -25.04 23.21
CA LEU A 544 2.30 -24.95 21.81
C LEU A 544 1.14 -24.69 20.83
N SER A 545 0.00 -25.34 21.04
CA SER A 545 -1.22 -25.09 20.26
C SER A 545 -1.71 -23.66 20.42
N THR A 546 -1.65 -23.13 21.64
CA THR A 546 -2.03 -21.74 21.95
C THR A 546 -1.08 -20.74 21.25
N LEU A 547 0.24 -20.97 21.28
CA LEU A 547 1.19 -20.15 20.53
C LEU A 547 0.99 -20.24 19.02
N LYS A 548 0.60 -21.40 18.49
CA LYS A 548 0.29 -21.54 17.07
C LYS A 548 -0.91 -20.69 16.67
N LYS A 549 -1.97 -20.65 17.50
CA LYS A 549 -3.13 -19.75 17.31
C LYS A 549 -2.72 -18.28 17.39
N LEU A 550 -1.89 -17.91 18.36
CA LEU A 550 -1.32 -16.56 18.44
C LEU A 550 -0.54 -16.23 17.17
N GLY A 551 0.30 -17.13 16.67
CA GLY A 551 1.09 -16.87 15.46
C GLY A 551 0.22 -16.68 14.22
N GLN A 552 -0.85 -17.47 14.07
CA GLN A 552 -1.84 -17.25 13.01
C GLN A 552 -2.49 -15.86 13.11
N PHE A 553 -2.82 -15.42 14.33
CA PHE A 553 -3.30 -14.06 14.56
C PHE A 553 -2.24 -12.99 14.23
N LEU A 554 -0.99 -13.17 14.66
CA LEU A 554 0.08 -12.20 14.43
C LEU A 554 0.49 -12.11 12.94
N GLN A 555 0.23 -13.15 12.14
CA GLN A 555 0.44 -13.12 10.69
C GLN A 555 -0.58 -12.24 9.97
N ASN A 556 -1.83 -12.20 10.47
CA ASN A 556 -2.91 -11.37 9.93
C ASN A 556 -3.77 -10.82 11.09
N PRO A 557 -3.31 -9.76 11.78
CA PRO A 557 -4.02 -9.19 12.92
C PRO A 557 -5.25 -8.41 12.43
N LEU A 558 -6.33 -9.13 12.10
CA LEU A 558 -7.65 -8.57 11.90
C LEU A 558 -8.13 -8.00 13.24
N THR A 559 -8.86 -6.88 13.23
CA THR A 559 -9.51 -6.27 14.41
C THR A 559 -10.64 -7.12 15.02
N LYS A 560 -10.66 -8.44 14.77
CA LYS A 560 -11.64 -9.37 15.33
C LYS A 560 -11.33 -9.69 16.80
N THR A 561 -12.36 -9.57 17.62
CA THR A 561 -12.41 -9.85 19.06
C THR A 561 -11.97 -11.28 19.38
N ARG A 562 -10.78 -11.42 19.97
CA ARG A 562 -10.38 -12.60 20.76
C ARG A 562 -10.68 -12.32 22.24
N SER A 563 -10.95 -13.35 23.03
CA SER A 563 -11.29 -13.16 24.44
C SER A 563 -10.08 -12.62 25.21
N LEU A 564 -10.32 -11.78 26.22
CA LEU A 564 -9.28 -11.34 27.16
C LEU A 564 -8.59 -12.54 27.85
N SER A 565 -9.31 -13.65 28.06
CA SER A 565 -8.73 -14.89 28.60
C SER A 565 -7.68 -15.50 27.67
N ASP A 566 -7.89 -15.41 26.36
CA ASP A 566 -6.98 -15.97 25.36
C ASP A 566 -5.68 -15.16 25.36
N HIS A 567 -5.79 -13.84 25.34
CA HIS A 567 -4.64 -12.93 25.41
C HIS A 567 -3.80 -13.11 26.67
N GLN A 568 -4.45 -13.33 27.82
CA GLN A 568 -3.76 -13.61 29.08
C GLN A 568 -2.99 -14.93 28.99
N SER A 569 -3.63 -16.00 28.50
CA SER A 569 -2.98 -17.30 28.34
C SER A 569 -1.79 -17.26 27.38
N GLU A 570 -1.93 -16.54 26.25
CA GLU A 570 -0.87 -16.34 25.26
C GLU A 570 0.33 -15.60 25.86
N PHE A 571 0.05 -14.52 26.59
CA PHE A 571 1.07 -13.75 27.27
C PHE A 571 1.76 -14.56 28.37
N ASP A 572 1.03 -15.34 29.16
CA ASP A 572 1.60 -16.19 30.22
C ASP A 572 2.56 -17.24 29.66
N ILE A 573 2.26 -17.79 28.49
CA ILE A 573 3.16 -18.73 27.79
C ILE A 573 4.41 -18.01 27.30
N ILE A 574 4.28 -16.84 26.68
CA ILE A 574 5.43 -16.03 26.25
C ILE A 574 6.29 -15.64 27.46
N ARG A 575 5.66 -15.24 28.57
CA ARG A 575 6.34 -14.92 29.83
C ARG A 575 7.08 -16.12 30.38
N LYS A 576 6.49 -17.32 30.34
CA LYS A 576 7.16 -18.57 30.72
C LYS A 576 8.44 -18.81 29.90
N ILE A 577 8.38 -18.65 28.57
CA ILE A 577 9.56 -18.74 27.70
C ILE A 577 10.64 -17.74 28.15
N ILE A 578 10.27 -16.47 28.27
CA ILE A 578 11.22 -15.37 28.53
C ILE A 578 11.84 -15.48 29.93
N THR A 579 11.09 -15.98 30.91
CA THR A 579 11.55 -16.01 32.32
C THR A 579 12.24 -17.31 32.71
N GLN A 580 11.79 -18.44 32.16
CA GLN A 580 12.22 -19.77 32.63
C GLN A 580 13.20 -20.47 31.68
N TRP A 581 13.16 -20.19 30.37
CA TRP A 581 14.11 -20.84 29.45
C TRP A 581 15.54 -20.35 29.68
N PRO A 582 16.56 -21.17 29.33
CA PRO A 582 17.96 -20.75 29.33
C PRO A 582 18.14 -19.45 28.55
N PHE A 583 19.04 -18.57 29.00
CA PHE A 583 19.16 -17.21 28.47
C PHE A 583 19.33 -17.15 26.94
N ASN A 584 20.18 -18.01 26.39
CA ASN A 584 20.43 -18.14 24.94
C ASN A 584 19.24 -18.65 24.11
N ASN A 585 18.20 -19.15 24.77
CA ASN A 585 17.00 -19.71 24.15
C ASN A 585 15.78 -18.79 24.25
N ARG A 586 15.89 -17.61 24.88
CA ARG A 586 14.77 -16.69 25.12
C ARG A 586 14.36 -15.86 23.91
N PHE A 587 15.28 -15.62 22.97
CA PHE A 587 15.08 -14.70 21.85
C PHE A 587 13.75 -14.91 21.08
N PRO A 588 13.28 -16.12 20.73
CA PRO A 588 12.03 -16.22 19.99
C PRO A 588 10.80 -15.87 20.85
N GLY A 589 10.87 -16.04 22.18
CA GLY A 589 9.83 -15.57 23.09
C GLY A 589 9.79 -14.03 23.16
N ILE A 590 10.96 -13.39 23.24
CA ILE A 590 11.06 -11.92 23.22
C ILE A 590 10.58 -11.36 21.85
N ASP A 591 10.89 -12.07 20.77
CA ASP A 591 10.44 -11.72 19.41
C ASP A 591 8.91 -11.82 19.28
N LEU A 592 8.27 -12.84 19.88
CA LEU A 592 6.80 -12.89 19.96
C LEU A 592 6.22 -11.79 20.85
N LEU A 593 6.84 -11.51 22.00
CA LEU A 593 6.37 -10.48 22.93
C LEU A 593 6.30 -9.11 22.24
N ARG A 594 7.35 -8.72 21.49
CA ARG A 594 7.34 -7.43 20.79
C ARG A 594 6.21 -7.30 19.78
N LEU A 595 5.77 -8.41 19.17
CA LEU A 595 4.68 -8.41 18.21
C LEU A 595 3.33 -8.40 18.93
N GLN A 596 3.18 -9.19 19.99
CA GLN A 596 1.95 -9.24 20.80
C GLN A 596 1.61 -7.88 21.41
N ILE A 597 2.62 -7.12 21.86
CA ILE A 597 2.48 -5.75 22.38
C ILE A 597 1.78 -4.82 21.40
N LEU A 598 1.92 -4.99 20.08
CA LEU A 598 1.31 -4.08 19.09
C LEU A 598 -0.21 -4.22 18.98
N TYR A 599 -0.76 -5.34 19.42
CA TYR A 599 -2.13 -5.74 19.10
C TYR A 599 -2.96 -6.11 20.34
N THR A 600 -2.38 -6.08 21.54
CA THR A 600 -3.06 -6.50 22.77
C THR A 600 -2.74 -5.54 23.93
N PRO A 601 -3.76 -5.06 24.69
CA PRO A 601 -3.52 -4.20 25.85
C PRO A 601 -2.94 -4.93 27.07
N ILE A 602 -3.08 -6.26 27.15
CA ILE A 602 -2.67 -7.05 28.33
C ILE A 602 -1.16 -7.00 28.58
N PRO A 603 -0.28 -7.27 27.58
CA PRO A 603 1.16 -7.14 27.78
C PRO A 603 1.55 -5.72 28.18
N ALA A 604 0.92 -4.69 27.61
CA ALA A 604 1.19 -3.31 27.97
C ALA A 604 0.84 -3.02 29.44
N LYS A 605 -0.30 -3.51 29.95
CA LYS A 605 -0.74 -3.31 31.35
C LYS A 605 -0.09 -4.23 32.37
N HIS A 606 0.77 -5.15 31.93
CA HIS A 606 1.29 -6.19 32.80
C HIS A 606 2.12 -5.62 33.96
N VAL A 607 1.77 -6.05 35.17
CA VAL A 607 2.51 -5.83 36.40
C VAL A 607 2.49 -7.13 37.20
N ASP A 608 3.65 -7.65 37.59
CA ASP A 608 3.81 -8.79 38.47
C ASP A 608 4.62 -8.43 39.73
N ASN A 609 4.91 -9.43 40.57
CA ASN A 609 5.66 -9.22 41.81
C ASN A 609 7.09 -8.70 41.58
N ASP A 610 7.66 -8.91 40.40
CA ASP A 610 8.99 -8.45 39.98
C ASP A 610 8.94 -7.06 39.29
N GLY A 611 7.75 -6.53 39.05
CA GLY A 611 7.50 -5.15 38.60
C GLY A 611 6.68 -5.06 37.31
N SER A 612 6.92 -4.03 36.49
CA SER A 612 6.14 -3.74 35.28
C SER A 612 6.60 -4.55 34.06
N ILE A 613 5.85 -4.43 32.95
CA ILE A 613 6.28 -4.90 31.63
C ILE A 613 7.68 -4.39 31.23
N ILE A 614 8.09 -3.21 31.70
CA ILE A 614 9.42 -2.66 31.46
C ILE A 614 10.47 -3.54 32.15
N ASN A 615 10.27 -3.91 33.42
CA ASN A 615 11.15 -4.83 34.13
C ASN A 615 11.21 -6.21 33.46
N LEU A 616 10.06 -6.74 33.03
CA LEU A 616 10.02 -8.02 32.31
C LEU A 616 10.90 -7.97 31.05
N ILE A 617 10.78 -6.90 30.26
CA ILE A 617 11.58 -6.73 29.04
C ILE A 617 13.06 -6.51 29.40
N THR A 618 13.39 -5.53 30.24
CA THR A 618 14.79 -5.13 30.45
C THR A 618 15.62 -6.17 31.18
N LYS A 619 15.04 -6.83 32.20
CA LYS A 619 15.71 -7.89 32.98
C LYS A 619 15.97 -9.12 32.13
N PHE A 620 14.94 -9.63 31.46
CA PHE A 620 15.03 -10.93 30.80
C PHE A 620 15.58 -10.87 29.38
N ALA A 621 15.57 -9.69 28.73
CA ALA A 621 16.35 -9.42 27.53
C ALA A 621 17.84 -9.15 27.80
N GLY A 622 18.27 -9.12 29.07
CA GLY A 622 19.67 -8.89 29.45
C GLY A 622 20.14 -7.44 29.34
N ILE A 623 19.21 -6.48 29.24
CA ILE A 623 19.54 -5.04 29.17
C ILE A 623 20.08 -4.56 30.53
N THR A 624 19.52 -5.04 31.64
CA THR A 624 20.00 -4.68 33.00
C THR A 624 21.35 -5.31 33.36
N THR A 625 21.75 -6.37 32.67
CA THR A 625 23.00 -7.12 32.90
C THR A 625 23.98 -6.94 31.74
N TRP A 626 23.88 -5.83 31.02
CA TRP A 626 24.70 -5.56 29.85
C TRP A 626 26.19 -5.45 30.23
N PRO A 627 27.10 -6.10 29.50
CA PRO A 627 28.52 -6.05 29.83
C PRO A 627 29.08 -4.65 29.60
N LYS A 628 29.83 -4.13 30.59
CA LYS A 628 30.48 -2.81 30.52
C LYS A 628 31.93 -2.89 30.02
N ASP A 629 32.62 -4.00 30.32
CA ASP A 629 34.06 -4.15 30.09
C ASP A 629 34.39 -5.01 28.86
N ARG A 630 33.37 -5.52 28.16
CA ARG A 630 33.52 -6.34 26.95
C ARG A 630 32.35 -6.16 26.01
N ALA A 631 32.56 -6.48 24.74
CA ALA A 631 31.47 -6.59 23.78
C ALA A 631 30.45 -7.66 24.23
N PRO A 632 29.14 -7.45 23.98
CA PRO A 632 28.12 -8.46 24.23
C PRO A 632 28.39 -9.69 23.37
N ASP A 633 28.10 -10.87 23.91
CA ASP A 633 28.04 -12.05 23.07
C ASP A 633 26.78 -12.01 22.17
N LYS A 634 26.73 -12.90 21.19
CA LYS A 634 25.66 -12.92 20.18
C LYS A 634 24.27 -13.06 20.79
N ASP A 635 24.13 -13.84 21.86
CA ASP A 635 22.84 -14.12 22.49
C ASP A 635 22.39 -12.93 23.35
N GLN A 636 23.32 -12.31 24.08
CA GLN A 636 23.10 -11.05 24.79
C GLN A 636 22.65 -9.95 23.84
N ASP A 637 23.34 -9.78 22.73
CA ASP A 637 23.05 -8.75 21.74
C ASP A 637 21.68 -8.99 21.06
N THR A 638 21.40 -10.25 20.66
CA THR A 638 20.11 -10.63 20.04
C THR A 638 18.93 -10.41 20.98
N ASN A 639 19.04 -10.85 22.24
CA ASN A 639 17.98 -10.68 23.23
C ASN A 639 17.72 -9.19 23.52
N ALA A 640 18.78 -8.40 23.74
CA ALA A 640 18.66 -6.97 24.01
C ALA A 640 18.07 -6.22 22.81
N MET A 641 18.48 -6.55 21.58
CA MET A 641 17.91 -5.99 20.36
C MET A 641 16.38 -6.17 20.31
N LEU A 642 15.91 -7.40 20.53
CA LEU A 642 14.48 -7.71 20.53
C LEU A 642 13.74 -7.05 21.69
N GLY A 643 14.38 -6.95 22.87
CA GLY A 643 13.84 -6.21 24.01
C GLY A 643 13.69 -4.70 23.73
N LEU A 644 14.67 -4.07 23.10
CA LEU A 644 14.62 -2.67 22.68
C LEU A 644 13.53 -2.42 21.62
N ARG A 645 13.32 -3.39 20.70
CA ARG A 645 12.19 -3.36 19.77
C ARG A 645 10.85 -3.50 20.49
N ALA A 646 10.76 -4.32 21.55
CA ALA A 646 9.57 -4.43 22.38
C ALA A 646 9.28 -3.10 23.11
N LEU A 647 10.29 -2.46 23.69
CA LEU A 647 10.16 -1.12 24.29
C LEU A 647 9.69 -0.08 23.28
N SER A 648 10.23 -0.11 22.05
CA SER A 648 9.79 0.78 20.97
C SER A 648 8.32 0.57 20.60
N ASN A 649 7.86 -0.69 20.56
CA ASN A 649 6.48 -1.02 20.22
C ASN A 649 5.47 -0.60 21.29
N LEU A 650 5.85 -0.53 22.57
CA LEU A 650 4.98 -0.06 23.66
C LEU A 650 4.45 1.37 23.42
N PHE A 651 5.22 2.24 22.73
CA PHE A 651 4.76 3.59 22.39
C PHE A 651 3.52 3.61 21.47
N SER A 652 3.26 2.51 20.76
CA SER A 652 2.10 2.39 19.85
C SER A 652 0.76 2.33 20.59
N ILE A 653 0.76 1.95 21.86
CA ILE A 653 -0.44 1.78 22.69
C ILE A 653 -0.44 2.81 23.81
N LYS A 654 -1.62 3.33 24.15
CA LYS A 654 -1.78 4.38 25.16
C LYS A 654 -1.20 3.96 26.52
N GLU A 655 -1.59 2.78 27.00
CA GLU A 655 -1.16 2.31 28.31
C GLU A 655 0.35 2.02 28.37
N GLY A 656 0.94 1.61 27.24
CA GLY A 656 2.38 1.50 27.12
C GLY A 656 3.08 2.86 27.25
N ARG A 657 2.54 3.93 26.64
CA ARG A 657 3.06 5.29 26.80
C ARG A 657 2.96 5.80 28.23
N ASP A 658 1.86 5.53 28.91
CA ASP A 658 1.67 5.95 30.30
C ASP A 658 2.76 5.32 31.20
N ILE A 659 3.00 4.00 31.06
CA ILE A 659 4.05 3.29 31.82
C ILE A 659 5.45 3.80 31.46
N LEU A 660 5.74 3.94 30.16
CA LEU A 660 7.03 4.47 29.68
C LEU A 660 7.30 5.88 30.20
N GLY A 661 6.27 6.73 30.26
CA GLY A 661 6.35 8.08 30.81
C GLY A 661 6.66 8.10 32.30
N HIS A 662 6.11 7.17 33.08
CA HIS A 662 6.39 7.06 34.52
C HIS A 662 7.79 6.50 34.84
N GLU A 663 8.33 5.62 33.99
CA GLU A 663 9.63 4.97 34.20
C GLU A 663 10.77 5.54 33.33
N VAL A 664 10.56 6.69 32.67
CA VAL A 664 11.48 7.28 31.69
C VAL A 664 12.92 7.42 32.21
N SER A 665 13.15 7.99 33.39
CA SER A 665 14.51 8.26 33.90
C SER A 665 15.29 6.96 34.12
N LYS A 666 14.61 5.92 34.64
CA LYS A 666 15.17 4.58 34.82
C LYS A 666 15.49 3.92 33.49
N ILE A 667 14.60 4.06 32.50
CA ILE A 667 14.84 3.51 31.16
C ILE A 667 16.03 4.22 30.51
N LEU A 668 16.09 5.55 30.56
CA LEU A 668 17.18 6.32 29.99
C LEU A 668 18.54 5.99 30.64
N GLU A 669 18.58 5.76 31.95
CA GLU A 669 19.78 5.30 32.66
C GLU A 669 20.24 3.91 32.18
N LEU A 670 19.30 2.99 31.97
CA LEU A 670 19.61 1.68 31.39
C LEU A 670 20.10 1.80 29.94
N LEU A 671 19.46 2.63 29.12
CA LEU A 671 19.83 2.78 27.72
C LEU A 671 21.18 3.48 27.54
N SER A 672 21.52 4.44 28.41
CA SER A 672 22.82 5.12 28.38
C SER A 672 23.96 4.19 28.76
N SER A 673 23.79 3.43 29.84
CA SER A 673 24.80 2.49 30.35
C SER A 673 25.02 1.27 29.48
N THR A 674 24.14 1.03 28.49
CA THR A 674 24.26 -0.07 27.54
C THR A 674 24.87 0.35 26.19
N TRP A 675 25.22 1.62 26.00
CA TRP A 675 25.82 2.08 24.74
C TRP A 675 27.18 1.42 24.48
N ASP A 676 27.29 0.69 23.37
CA ASP A 676 28.53 0.11 22.88
C ASP A 676 28.55 0.18 21.35
N LYS A 677 29.54 0.89 20.78
CA LYS A 677 29.73 1.00 19.33
C LYS A 677 30.01 -0.35 18.66
N ASN A 678 30.48 -1.34 19.42
CA ASN A 678 30.80 -2.68 18.92
C ASN A 678 29.58 -3.64 18.98
N SER A 679 28.46 -3.22 19.57
CA SER A 679 27.21 -3.99 19.54
C SER A 679 26.65 -4.11 18.12
N ASN A 680 25.76 -5.06 17.84
CA ASN A 680 25.15 -5.19 16.52
C ASN A 680 24.46 -3.89 16.10
N LYS A 681 24.58 -3.51 14.84
CA LYS A 681 23.88 -2.34 14.28
C LYS A 681 22.40 -2.32 14.60
N ASN A 682 21.70 -3.46 14.48
CA ASN A 682 20.27 -3.54 14.74
C ASN A 682 19.92 -3.20 16.20
N THR A 683 20.82 -3.48 17.13
CA THR A 683 20.71 -3.13 18.55
C THR A 683 20.85 -1.63 18.74
N ARG A 684 21.84 -1.00 18.08
CA ARG A 684 22.05 0.45 18.09
C ARG A 684 20.89 1.21 17.43
N VAL A 685 20.36 0.69 16.32
CA VAL A 685 19.16 1.21 15.64
C VAL A 685 17.93 1.10 16.54
N ALA A 686 17.69 -0.06 17.14
CA ALA A 686 16.56 -0.26 18.06
C ALA A 686 16.63 0.68 19.26
N ARG A 687 17.81 0.83 19.88
CA ARG A 687 18.04 1.77 21.00
C ARG A 687 17.75 3.21 20.59
N THR A 688 18.30 3.67 19.48
CA THR A 688 18.11 5.05 19.01
C THR A 688 16.65 5.32 18.63
N THR A 689 15.92 4.29 18.20
CA THR A 689 14.48 4.37 17.97
C THR A 689 13.70 4.58 19.27
N VAL A 690 14.12 3.98 20.39
CA VAL A 690 13.52 4.24 21.70
C VAL A 690 13.74 5.71 22.11
N PHE A 691 14.94 6.27 21.91
CA PHE A 691 15.19 7.69 22.18
C PHE A 691 14.34 8.61 21.32
N LEU A 692 14.20 8.31 20.03
CA LEU A 692 13.33 9.07 19.13
C LEU A 692 11.87 9.04 19.60
N ASN A 693 11.38 7.87 20.00
CA ASN A 693 10.02 7.74 20.50
C ASN A 693 9.81 8.50 21.83
N PHE A 694 10.82 8.56 22.71
CA PHE A 694 10.78 9.45 23.88
C PHE A 694 10.76 10.93 23.49
N ALA A 695 11.51 11.35 22.47
CA ALA A 695 11.44 12.72 21.97
C ALA A 695 10.04 13.09 21.47
N VAL A 696 9.37 12.17 20.76
CA VAL A 696 7.96 12.34 20.35
C VAL A 696 7.02 12.37 21.56
N LEU A 697 7.25 11.53 22.58
CA LEU A 697 6.45 11.52 23.81
C LEU A 697 6.57 12.85 24.58
N CYS A 698 7.78 13.42 24.67
CA CYS A 698 8.02 14.71 25.31
C CYS A 698 7.28 15.87 24.61
N GLN A 699 7.03 15.78 23.31
CA GLN A 699 6.23 16.80 22.60
C GLN A 699 4.72 16.71 22.87
N THR A 700 4.24 15.56 23.32
CA THR A 700 2.80 15.26 23.44
C THR A 700 2.30 15.22 24.87
N SER A 701 3.19 15.33 25.87
CA SER A 701 2.87 15.29 27.30
C SER A 701 3.06 16.67 27.93
N SER A 702 2.08 17.11 28.73
CA SER A 702 2.09 18.42 29.40
C SER A 702 3.00 18.51 30.64
N ASN A 703 3.70 17.42 30.98
CA ASN A 703 4.72 17.38 32.02
C ASN A 703 6.10 17.37 31.36
N GLU A 704 6.61 18.56 31.06
CA GLU A 704 7.99 18.73 30.61
C GLU A 704 8.94 18.39 31.76
N ASN A 705 9.50 17.18 31.74
CA ASN A 705 10.58 16.83 32.65
C ASN A 705 11.92 17.14 31.96
N GLU A 706 12.37 18.37 32.15
CA GLU A 706 13.61 18.93 31.57
C GLU A 706 14.83 18.04 31.83
N ASP A 707 14.89 17.34 32.98
CA ASP A 707 15.98 16.42 33.33
C ASP A 707 16.11 15.26 32.33
N ASN A 708 14.98 14.72 31.86
CA ASN A 708 15.00 13.62 30.89
C ASN A 708 15.44 14.10 29.50
N ILE A 709 15.05 15.32 29.12
CA ILE A 709 15.49 15.95 27.86
C ILE A 709 17.00 16.17 27.90
N LEU A 710 17.50 16.72 29.01
CA LEU A 710 18.93 16.92 29.22
C LEU A 710 19.70 15.59 29.16
N GLN A 711 19.17 14.53 29.80
CA GLN A 711 19.75 13.19 29.77
C GLN A 711 19.79 12.61 28.35
N ILE A 712 18.72 12.73 27.56
CA ILE A 712 18.71 12.28 26.16
C ILE A 712 19.76 13.04 25.34
N ILE A 713 19.84 14.36 25.48
CA ILE A 713 20.82 15.18 24.73
C ILE A 713 22.25 14.82 25.13
N ALA A 714 22.53 14.59 26.42
CA ALA A 714 23.83 14.13 26.89
C ALA A 714 24.24 12.79 26.25
N ILE A 715 23.29 11.85 26.16
CA ILE A 715 23.52 10.55 25.50
C ILE A 715 23.78 10.74 24.00
N LEU A 716 22.98 11.56 23.31
CA LEU A 716 23.16 11.84 21.90
C LEU A 716 24.52 12.51 21.62
N ALA A 717 24.97 13.41 22.50
CA ALA A 717 26.28 14.05 22.40
C ALA A 717 27.41 13.02 22.36
N GLU A 718 27.35 12.01 23.24
CA GLU A 718 28.37 10.96 23.31
C GLU A 718 28.25 9.96 22.15
N LEU A 719 27.03 9.66 21.72
CA LEU A 719 26.75 8.86 20.53
C LEU A 719 27.40 9.50 19.29
N PHE A 720 27.15 10.79 19.03
CA PHE A 720 27.68 11.48 17.83
C PHE A 720 29.21 11.54 17.77
N LYS A 721 29.91 11.44 18.91
CA LYS A 721 31.39 11.41 18.92
C LYS A 721 31.96 10.11 18.37
N SER A 722 31.25 9.00 18.60
CA SER A 722 31.76 7.64 18.42
C SER A 722 31.05 6.81 17.35
N GLU A 723 29.80 7.15 17.02
CA GLU A 723 29.00 6.45 16.01
C GLU A 723 29.40 6.84 14.60
N ILE A 724 29.34 5.87 13.69
CA ILE A 724 29.65 6.04 12.26
C ILE A 724 28.56 5.46 11.35
N ASP A 725 27.65 4.63 11.89
CA ASP A 725 26.53 4.11 11.11
C ASP A 725 25.53 5.23 10.81
N SER A 726 25.24 5.41 9.52
CA SER A 726 24.45 6.55 9.05
C SER A 726 22.98 6.47 9.43
N GLU A 727 22.41 5.27 9.58
CA GLU A 727 21.02 5.10 10.02
C GLU A 727 20.87 5.43 11.51
N VAL A 728 21.83 5.01 12.34
CA VAL A 728 21.87 5.37 13.76
C VAL A 728 22.05 6.88 13.94
N ILE A 729 23.00 7.49 13.21
CA ILE A 729 23.24 8.93 13.24
C ILE A 729 22.01 9.71 12.77
N TYR A 730 21.38 9.28 11.68
CA TYR A 730 20.18 9.92 11.16
C TYR A 730 19.06 9.93 12.20
N ARG A 731 18.76 8.77 12.83
CA ARG A 731 17.75 8.70 13.89
C ARG A 731 18.11 9.55 15.10
N ALA A 732 19.39 9.60 15.48
CA ALA A 732 19.88 10.45 16.55
C ALA A 732 19.70 11.95 16.23
N LEU A 733 19.94 12.37 14.98
CA LEU A 733 19.71 13.74 14.52
C LEU A 733 18.23 14.12 14.52
N ILE A 734 17.36 13.23 14.03
CA ILE A 734 15.91 13.45 14.09
C ILE A 734 15.44 13.53 15.55
N THR A 735 16.00 12.70 16.45
CA THR A 735 15.70 12.76 17.89
C THR A 735 16.07 14.12 18.46
N LEU A 736 17.31 14.58 18.21
CA LEU A 736 17.80 15.89 18.64
C LEU A 736 16.93 17.02 18.09
N GLY A 737 16.69 17.04 16.77
CA GLY A 737 15.85 18.01 16.10
C GLY A 737 14.45 18.09 16.66
N THR A 738 13.84 16.93 16.92
CA THR A 738 12.52 16.81 17.52
C THR A 738 12.48 17.44 18.92
N LEU A 739 13.50 17.21 19.75
CA LEU A 739 13.58 17.84 21.09
C LEU A 739 13.75 19.37 21.01
N VAL A 740 14.68 19.86 20.18
CA VAL A 740 14.99 21.31 20.13
C VAL A 740 13.91 22.14 19.43
N ASN A 741 13.08 21.53 18.58
CA ASN A 741 12.07 22.26 17.79
C ASN A 741 11.02 22.97 18.66
N GLN A 742 10.74 22.46 19.88
CA GLN A 742 9.68 22.98 20.75
C GLN A 742 10.08 23.21 22.21
N ASN A 743 11.28 22.79 22.63
CA ASN A 743 11.69 22.87 24.03
C ASN A 743 12.92 23.78 24.21
N GLN A 744 12.80 24.82 25.04
CA GLN A 744 13.88 25.78 25.26
C GLN A 744 15.03 25.16 26.07
N ALA A 745 14.74 24.33 27.08
CA ALA A 745 15.76 23.61 27.84
C ALA A 745 16.58 22.66 26.94
N ALA A 746 15.96 22.07 25.92
CA ALA A 746 16.66 21.29 24.90
C ALA A 746 17.67 22.14 24.11
N LYS A 747 17.29 23.36 23.70
CA LYS A 747 18.20 24.29 23.01
C LYS A 747 19.36 24.70 23.90
N ASP A 748 19.08 25.06 25.15
CA ASP A 748 20.11 25.45 26.11
C ASP A 748 21.08 24.28 26.38
N ALA A 749 20.57 23.06 26.49
CA ALA A 749 21.37 21.84 26.61
C ALA A 749 22.30 21.62 25.40
N THR A 750 21.86 21.96 24.18
CA THR A 750 22.72 21.83 23.00
C THR A 750 23.95 22.73 23.04
N LEU A 751 23.83 23.90 23.69
CA LEU A 751 24.94 24.81 23.93
C LEU A 751 25.89 24.26 25.00
N VAL A 752 25.32 23.75 26.11
CA VAL A 752 26.11 23.16 27.22
C VAL A 752 26.94 21.97 26.76
N PHE A 753 26.39 21.09 25.92
CA PHE A 753 27.09 19.91 25.41
C PHE A 753 27.90 20.17 24.12
N ASP A 754 27.96 21.43 23.65
CA ASP A 754 28.66 21.82 22.42
C ASP A 754 28.25 20.99 21.19
N ILE A 755 26.95 20.69 21.08
CA ILE A 755 26.40 19.80 20.05
C ILE A 755 26.72 20.32 18.65
N LYS A 756 26.71 21.64 18.44
CA LYS A 756 27.00 22.25 17.15
C LYS A 756 28.40 21.89 16.63
N ASN A 757 29.42 21.93 17.49
CA ASN A 757 30.77 21.52 17.10
C ASN A 757 30.86 20.00 16.94
N ILE A 758 30.19 19.22 17.78
CA ILE A 758 30.11 17.76 17.64
C ILE A 758 29.52 17.36 16.29
N LEU A 759 28.39 17.97 15.89
CA LEU A 759 27.76 17.70 14.59
C LEU A 759 28.64 18.14 13.41
N LYS A 760 29.36 19.26 13.55
CA LYS A 760 30.33 19.70 12.54
C LYS A 760 31.48 18.71 12.37
N ILE A 761 32.00 18.14 13.46
CA ILE A 761 33.04 17.10 13.38
C ILE A 761 32.44 15.82 12.81
N MET A 762 31.26 15.42 13.26
CA MET A 762 30.58 14.20 12.80
C MET A 762 30.25 14.26 11.30
N SER A 763 29.79 15.40 10.77
CA SER A 763 29.48 15.58 9.34
C SER A 763 30.71 15.50 8.44
N THR A 764 31.93 15.66 8.99
CA THR A 764 33.16 15.38 8.23
C THR A 764 33.44 13.89 8.09
N LYS A 765 32.98 13.07 9.05
CA LYS A 765 33.17 11.63 9.10
C LYS A 765 32.10 10.88 8.31
N VAL A 766 30.86 11.37 8.31
CA VAL A 766 29.72 10.74 7.62
C VAL A 766 29.11 11.71 6.62
N LYS A 767 29.39 11.49 5.33
CA LYS A 767 28.98 12.37 4.23
C LYS A 767 27.77 11.80 3.49
N GLU A 768 26.58 12.05 4.04
CA GLU A 768 25.31 11.74 3.37
C GLU A 768 24.40 12.97 3.32
N ASP A 769 23.72 13.17 2.20
CA ASP A 769 22.84 14.33 1.99
C ASP A 769 21.68 14.39 3.00
N ARG A 770 21.12 13.24 3.39
CA ARG A 770 20.07 13.17 4.42
C ARG A 770 20.55 13.60 5.81
N ILE A 771 21.82 13.35 6.14
CA ILE A 771 22.44 13.76 7.41
C ILE A 771 22.69 15.26 7.38
N ASN A 772 23.24 15.79 6.29
CA ASN A 772 23.45 17.23 6.12
C ASN A 772 22.11 17.99 6.13
N GLN A 773 21.07 17.45 5.50
CA GLN A 773 19.73 18.02 5.56
C GLN A 773 19.22 18.06 7.00
N ALA A 774 19.31 16.95 7.75
CA ALA A 774 18.88 16.90 9.14
C ALA A 774 19.65 17.90 10.03
N ILE A 775 20.97 18.02 9.86
CA ILE A 775 21.78 19.01 10.59
C ILE A 775 21.33 20.44 10.29
N ASN A 776 21.04 20.75 9.02
CA ASN A 776 20.62 22.10 8.61
C ASN A 776 19.23 22.48 9.13
N GLU A 777 18.37 21.50 9.40
CA GLU A 777 17.04 21.73 9.96
C GLU A 777 17.02 21.83 11.49
N ILE A 778 18.11 21.45 12.17
CA ILE A 778 18.25 21.62 13.63
C ILE A 778 18.54 23.08 13.95
N ILE A 779 17.57 23.72 14.62
CA ILE A 779 17.69 25.11 15.07
C ILE A 779 18.29 25.10 16.48
N PHE A 780 19.56 25.49 16.57
CA PHE A 780 20.31 25.69 17.82
C PHE A 780 19.88 26.94 18.58
#